data_AF-A0A9X6ZPX8-F1
#
_entry.id   AF-A0A9X6ZPX8-F1
#
_cell.length_a   1.000
_cell.length_b   1.000
_cell.length_c   1.000
_cell.angle_alpha   90.00
_cell.angle_beta   90.00
_cell.angle_gamma   90.00
#
_symmetry.space_group_name_H-M   'P 1'
#
loop_
_entity.id
_entity.type
_entity.pdbx_description
1 polymer ?
#
loop_
_entity_poly.entity_id
_entity_poly.type
_entity_poly.pdbx_seq_one_letter_code
_entity_poly.pdbx_strand_id
1 'polypeptide(L)'
;MPLFFIERKTNMQNISHYITEQNILAHTKTDKVETLEEHSDLTLYFLHELMVKNKLQDTLHRIVDEMHYGKEQSLNDSVKDFIIMLFKQAVYLHDLGKINPLFQQKTMKNILRFQSSYKYTDTNHSLLSSLLYLDIFLPQIENKFTDVKTKGFLRRVSFTFSYIISRHHTHLENFGEVNGANDGMDKYLMKLQDLHEKITDTECPYVDFYKEKDRLKTFSFKKLTKLNASKRNISEFEFYLLSKLLFSAMVHCDFKATYAFFKGEKPNSYYLNQKDTKALLNKYQSTPIYKGIKTYSKDDTFFEHAPINALRSDIFLEVEREIKTNSHEQLFYLEAPTGSGKTNNAIHLSLQLLNSHQGLNKILYVFPFNALIEQTKDTLSNVFGKEIGNAYRMQVVNSVTPIVQTNETKDENSKETRDQEEDIDYKEELLRKQMLLYPVTLTSHVNLFNSFFGIGRESNLSFVQLCNSVIVLDEIQGYKNSIWAEIITFFYKISKLMNIKIVLMSATIPDLNFLLDLQEKAVVPRVNLLPNAKKYYLNKLFKNRVELDFSLLKDKCFSLDKLQNIISDIQEKEGPKRILIECISTKTARDLFNKMKENHTKEGRIIVELTGYDSSSYRKKVLSIINEKDEKGIFINKDVVVIATQVIEAGVDIDMDIGLKDISILDAEEQFCGRINRSSLRFGKVFFFHIDEADVVYKGDWRLEQDLNDVDVQRMLIGKEFGRFYELPLQRMKEHKLRYHKQNFESFTYNVKHLNFKEVAKRMKLIDDDSITLFLNYEFYDEDSKETIKGTQVWEDYKKMFYDKIMPFEEKQVELSRLASKMNLFTFSIRTHAKNQEIPCTESIGSVYYIENGEEFMIVDEVTGYKKFDFEKYRNDMNN
;
A
#
# COMPACT_ATOMS: atom_id res chain seq x y z
N MET A 1 28.14 20.03 -13.86
CA MET A 1 28.19 18.58 -13.56
C MET A 1 29.51 18.28 -12.88
N PRO A 2 29.60 17.42 -11.86
CA PRO A 2 30.90 17.02 -11.30
C PRO A 2 31.69 16.23 -12.36
N LEU A 3 33.03 16.36 -12.40
CA LEU A 3 33.93 15.61 -13.30
C LEU A 3 33.66 14.09 -13.33
N PHE A 4 33.08 13.55 -12.26
CA PHE A 4 32.66 12.16 -12.11
C PHE A 4 31.60 11.69 -13.13
N PHE A 5 30.81 12.60 -13.72
CA PHE A 5 29.80 12.28 -14.75
C PHE A 5 30.41 12.04 -16.14
N ILE A 6 31.55 12.66 -16.42
CA ILE A 6 32.20 12.63 -17.74
C ILE A 6 32.89 11.27 -17.94
N GLU A 7 33.52 10.72 -16.90
CA GLU A 7 34.23 9.43 -16.99
C GLU A 7 33.31 8.22 -17.20
N ARG A 8 32.05 8.25 -16.73
CA ARG A 8 31.08 7.13 -16.87
C ARG A 8 30.22 7.17 -18.14
N LYS A 9 30.17 8.30 -18.86
CA LYS A 9 29.55 8.37 -20.21
C LYS A 9 30.33 7.58 -21.26
N THR A 10 31.59 7.23 -21.00
CA THR A 10 32.51 6.59 -21.96
C THR A 10 32.07 5.20 -22.47
N ASN A 11 31.24 4.47 -21.70
CA ASN A 11 30.70 3.15 -22.08
C ASN A 11 29.19 3.17 -22.43
N MET A 12 28.56 4.34 -22.49
CA MET A 12 27.14 4.50 -22.86
C MET A 12 27.00 5.19 -24.22
N GLN A 13 26.08 4.69 -25.03
CA GLN A 13 25.61 5.32 -26.24
C GLN A 13 24.90 6.64 -25.92
N ASN A 14 25.51 7.79 -26.25
CA ASN A 14 24.94 9.12 -25.98
C ASN A 14 23.93 9.49 -27.10
N ILE A 15 22.82 10.15 -26.75
CA ILE A 15 21.80 10.64 -27.69
C ILE A 15 22.41 11.48 -28.82
N SER A 16 23.43 12.30 -28.55
CA SER A 16 24.13 13.10 -29.57
C SER A 16 24.78 12.25 -30.68
N HIS A 17 25.03 10.96 -30.45
CA HIS A 17 25.50 10.04 -31.49
C HIS A 17 24.41 9.69 -32.50
N TYR A 18 23.14 9.84 -32.14
CA TYR A 18 22.00 9.40 -32.95
C TYR A 18 21.20 10.53 -33.57
N ILE A 19 21.39 11.78 -33.14
CA ILE A 19 20.63 12.94 -33.65
C ILE A 19 21.46 13.80 -34.60
N THR A 20 20.89 14.20 -35.73
CA THR A 20 21.57 15.06 -36.72
C THR A 20 21.63 16.53 -36.28
N GLU A 21 20.66 16.97 -35.48
CA GLU A 21 20.52 18.34 -34.98
C GLU A 21 20.75 18.38 -33.46
N GLN A 22 21.51 19.34 -32.96
CA GLN A 22 21.77 19.47 -31.51
C GLN A 22 20.64 20.17 -30.75
N ASN A 23 19.78 20.93 -31.44
CA ASN A 23 18.69 21.70 -30.84
C ASN A 23 17.35 20.94 -30.78
N ILE A 24 17.37 19.60 -30.69
CA ILE A 24 16.16 18.82 -30.46
C ILE A 24 15.72 19.03 -29.01
N LEU A 25 14.47 19.45 -28.81
CA LEU A 25 13.95 19.82 -27.49
C LEU A 25 13.16 18.68 -26.83
N ALA A 26 13.29 18.52 -25.52
CA ALA A 26 12.48 17.63 -24.72
C ALA A 26 11.33 18.34 -24.00
N HIS A 27 11.60 19.55 -23.48
CA HIS A 27 10.65 20.37 -22.75
C HIS A 27 10.83 21.86 -23.06
N THR A 28 9.76 22.62 -22.91
CA THR A 28 9.76 24.08 -23.01
C THR A 28 8.99 24.70 -21.84
N LYS A 29 9.54 25.77 -21.28
CA LYS A 29 8.93 26.68 -20.29
C LYS A 29 9.04 28.08 -20.88
N THR A 30 8.13 29.00 -20.52
CA THR A 30 7.92 30.32 -21.16
C THR A 30 9.18 31.02 -21.68
N ASP A 31 10.28 31.01 -20.90
CA ASP A 31 11.56 31.64 -21.24
C ASP A 31 12.77 30.67 -21.24
N LYS A 32 12.54 29.35 -21.16
CA LYS A 32 13.61 28.34 -21.03
C LYS A 32 13.28 27.08 -21.82
N VAL A 33 14.26 26.55 -22.53
CA VAL A 33 14.14 25.27 -23.23
C VAL A 33 15.04 24.22 -22.58
N GLU A 34 14.64 22.96 -22.68
CA GLU A 34 15.47 21.80 -22.37
C GLU A 34 15.70 21.02 -23.65
N THR A 35 16.96 20.79 -24.00
CA THR A 35 17.30 19.86 -25.09
C THR A 35 17.03 18.41 -24.67
N LEU A 36 16.86 17.54 -25.66
CA LEU A 36 16.68 16.12 -25.44
C LEU A 36 17.90 15.48 -24.74
N GLU A 37 19.12 15.91 -25.07
CA GLU A 37 20.33 15.44 -24.40
C GLU A 37 20.37 15.90 -22.94
N GLU A 38 20.00 17.14 -22.62
CA GLU A 38 19.93 17.65 -21.24
C GLU A 38 18.92 16.88 -20.39
N HIS A 39 17.71 16.65 -20.90
CA HIS A 39 16.69 15.86 -20.18
C HIS A 39 17.16 14.43 -19.94
N SER A 40 17.70 13.77 -20.96
CA SER A 40 18.22 12.40 -20.83
C SER A 40 19.41 12.33 -19.87
N ASP A 41 20.30 13.31 -19.87
CA ASP A 41 21.38 13.40 -18.88
C ASP A 41 20.85 13.58 -17.45
N LEU A 42 19.76 14.33 -17.29
CA LEU A 42 19.11 14.55 -16.00
C LEU A 42 18.38 13.28 -15.51
N THR A 43 17.71 12.53 -16.39
CA THR A 43 17.13 11.23 -16.03
C THR A 43 18.22 10.22 -15.65
N LEU A 44 19.34 10.18 -16.36
CA LEU A 44 20.49 9.36 -16.00
C LEU A 44 21.12 9.79 -14.67
N TYR A 45 21.12 11.09 -14.37
CA TYR A 45 21.54 11.59 -13.07
C TYR A 45 20.68 11.02 -11.94
N PHE A 46 19.36 11.06 -12.09
CA PHE A 46 18.47 10.50 -11.07
C PHE A 46 18.55 8.98 -10.99
N LEU A 47 18.80 8.29 -12.11
CA LEU A 47 19.07 6.86 -12.10
C LEU A 47 20.34 6.53 -11.32
N HIS A 48 21.42 7.30 -11.53
CA HIS A 48 22.66 7.15 -10.78
C HIS A 48 22.44 7.40 -9.28
N GLU A 49 21.65 8.41 -8.93
CA GLU A 49 21.27 8.68 -7.56
C GLU A 49 20.53 7.48 -6.93
N LEU A 50 19.58 6.85 -7.64
CA LEU A 50 18.92 5.61 -7.19
C LEU A 50 19.93 4.46 -7.04
N MET A 51 20.80 4.28 -8.03
CA MET A 51 21.81 3.22 -8.01
C MET A 51 22.72 3.30 -6.81
N VAL A 52 23.11 4.51 -6.38
CA VAL A 52 24.02 4.72 -5.25
C VAL A 52 23.29 4.87 -3.93
N LYS A 53 22.33 5.81 -3.81
CA LYS A 53 21.69 6.14 -2.52
C LYS A 53 20.64 5.10 -2.12
N ASN A 54 19.78 4.69 -3.07
CA ASN A 54 18.80 3.63 -2.83
C ASN A 54 19.42 2.22 -2.93
N LYS A 55 20.64 2.10 -3.46
CA LYS A 55 21.34 0.84 -3.76
C LYS A 55 20.56 -0.04 -4.76
N LEU A 56 19.94 0.60 -5.75
CA LEU A 56 19.28 -0.10 -6.85
C LEU A 56 20.27 -0.95 -7.64
N GLN A 57 21.55 -0.53 -7.73
CA GLN A 57 22.57 -1.30 -8.44
C GLN A 57 22.73 -2.71 -7.85
N ASP A 58 22.79 -2.84 -6.51
CA ASP A 58 22.91 -4.12 -5.84
C ASP A 58 21.67 -5.00 -6.08
N THR A 59 20.48 -4.40 -6.11
CA THR A 59 19.22 -5.10 -6.46
C THR A 59 19.25 -5.62 -7.89
N LEU A 60 19.72 -4.83 -8.86
CA LEU A 60 19.81 -5.26 -10.25
C LEU A 60 20.79 -6.43 -10.40
N HIS A 61 21.94 -6.39 -9.71
CA HIS A 61 22.88 -7.51 -9.69
C HIS A 61 22.23 -8.77 -9.11
N ARG A 62 21.60 -8.70 -7.93
CA ARG A 62 20.88 -9.84 -7.32
C ARG A 62 19.86 -10.46 -8.27
N ILE A 63 19.05 -9.63 -8.94
CA ILE A 63 18.04 -10.12 -9.87
C ILE A 63 18.70 -10.84 -11.04
N VAL A 64 19.66 -10.19 -11.69
CA VAL A 64 20.34 -10.71 -12.89
C VAL A 64 21.22 -11.92 -12.58
N ASP A 65 21.78 -12.02 -11.37
CA ASP A 65 22.55 -13.18 -10.91
C ASP A 65 21.68 -14.43 -10.74
N GLU A 66 20.44 -14.27 -10.29
CA GLU A 66 19.47 -15.35 -10.15
C GLU A 66 18.75 -15.68 -11.47
N MET A 67 18.98 -14.88 -12.52
CA MET A 67 18.41 -15.17 -13.84
C MET A 67 19.10 -16.35 -14.52
N HIS A 68 18.32 -17.09 -15.31
CA HIS A 68 18.82 -18.17 -16.15
C HIS A 68 17.98 -18.29 -17.43
N TYR A 69 18.56 -18.92 -18.47
CA TYR A 69 17.83 -19.38 -19.64
C TYR A 69 18.18 -20.85 -19.96
N GLY A 70 17.20 -21.66 -20.36
CA GLY A 70 17.40 -23.09 -20.58
C GLY A 70 17.33 -23.92 -19.29
N LYS A 71 17.68 -25.21 -19.35
CA LYS A 71 17.40 -26.16 -18.27
C LYS A 71 18.11 -25.90 -16.94
N GLU A 72 19.19 -25.12 -16.87
CA GLU A 72 19.87 -24.76 -15.60
C GLU A 72 21.13 -23.86 -15.77
N GLN A 73 21.35 -23.22 -16.91
CA GLN A 73 22.58 -22.45 -17.13
C GLN A 73 22.42 -21.03 -16.57
N SER A 74 23.15 -20.71 -15.50
CA SER A 74 23.29 -19.34 -15.00
C SER A 74 23.87 -18.43 -16.09
N LEU A 75 23.50 -17.15 -16.06
CA LEU A 75 24.07 -16.19 -17.00
C LEU A 75 25.58 -16.03 -16.74
N ASN A 76 26.37 -15.88 -17.80
CA ASN A 76 27.77 -15.45 -17.64
C ASN A 76 27.85 -13.94 -17.41
N ASP A 77 28.95 -13.46 -16.83
CA ASP A 77 29.09 -12.06 -16.42
C ASP A 77 28.96 -11.08 -17.60
N SER A 78 29.47 -11.44 -18.78
CA SER A 78 29.31 -10.60 -19.97
C SER A 78 27.84 -10.41 -20.39
N VAL A 79 26.98 -11.41 -20.18
CA VAL A 79 25.53 -11.31 -20.45
C VAL A 79 24.87 -10.49 -19.35
N LYS A 80 25.23 -10.71 -18.09
CA LYS A 80 24.69 -9.97 -16.94
C LYS A 80 24.96 -8.46 -17.06
N ASP A 81 26.21 -8.10 -17.33
CA ASP A 81 26.63 -6.71 -17.52
C ASP A 81 25.91 -6.07 -18.71
N PHE A 82 25.68 -6.84 -19.77
CA PHE A 82 24.94 -6.36 -20.94
C PHE A 82 23.47 -6.08 -20.62
N ILE A 83 22.81 -6.91 -19.80
CA ILE A 83 21.42 -6.65 -19.35
C ILE A 83 21.35 -5.38 -18.50
N ILE A 84 22.29 -5.19 -17.57
CA ILE A 84 22.36 -3.98 -16.74
C ILE A 84 22.62 -2.74 -17.61
N MET A 85 23.47 -2.86 -18.63
CA MET A 85 23.70 -1.79 -19.61
C MET A 85 22.43 -1.50 -20.42
N LEU A 86 21.71 -2.52 -20.92
CA LEU A 86 20.42 -2.36 -21.60
C LEU A 86 19.39 -1.66 -20.70
N PHE A 87 19.36 -1.97 -19.41
CA PHE A 87 18.46 -1.34 -18.43
C PHE A 87 18.76 0.17 -18.30
N LYS A 88 20.03 0.54 -18.10
CA LYS A 88 20.46 1.94 -18.01
C LYS A 88 20.13 2.70 -19.30
N GLN A 89 20.36 2.06 -20.44
CA GLN A 89 20.08 2.65 -21.75
C GLN A 89 18.58 2.81 -22.02
N ALA A 90 17.75 1.88 -21.53
CA ALA A 90 16.31 2.00 -21.67
C ALA A 90 15.78 3.24 -20.93
N VAL A 91 16.31 3.54 -19.73
CA VAL A 91 15.99 4.78 -19.02
C VAL A 91 16.52 6.01 -19.76
N TYR A 92 17.77 5.98 -20.22
CA TYR A 92 18.40 7.13 -20.88
C TYR A 92 17.74 7.50 -22.23
N LEU A 93 17.36 6.49 -23.02
CA LEU A 93 16.83 6.64 -24.38
C LEU A 93 15.30 6.56 -24.46
N HIS A 94 14.58 6.50 -23.32
CA HIS A 94 13.12 6.32 -23.31
C HIS A 94 12.36 7.41 -24.10
N ASP A 95 12.95 8.60 -24.17
CA ASP A 95 12.40 9.79 -24.83
C ASP A 95 13.03 10.08 -26.20
N LEU A 96 13.91 9.20 -26.72
CA LEU A 96 14.62 9.43 -27.98
C LEU A 96 13.67 9.71 -29.16
N GLY A 97 12.47 9.14 -29.17
CA GLY A 97 11.43 9.38 -30.16
C GLY A 97 10.91 10.83 -30.21
N LYS A 98 11.27 11.70 -29.24
CA LYS A 98 10.98 13.14 -29.33
C LYS A 98 11.69 13.81 -30.51
N ILE A 99 12.63 13.11 -31.17
CA ILE A 99 13.19 13.50 -32.48
C ILE A 99 12.15 13.53 -33.62
N ASN A 100 10.92 13.04 -33.41
CA ASN A 100 9.85 13.17 -34.39
C ASN A 100 9.68 14.66 -34.79
N PRO A 101 9.87 15.04 -36.06
CA PRO A 101 9.77 16.45 -36.45
C PRO A 101 8.41 17.09 -36.16
N LEU A 102 7.31 16.32 -36.19
CA LEU A 102 5.99 16.83 -35.81
C LEU A 102 5.89 17.11 -34.31
N PHE A 103 6.54 16.30 -33.47
CA PHE A 103 6.62 16.58 -32.03
C PHE A 103 7.41 17.87 -31.79
N GLN A 104 8.55 18.04 -32.48
CA GLN A 104 9.35 19.26 -32.40
C GLN A 104 8.58 20.50 -32.88
N GLN A 105 7.89 20.40 -34.02
CA GLN A 105 7.13 21.51 -34.59
C GLN A 105 5.87 21.86 -33.79
N LYS A 106 5.04 20.87 -33.45
CA LYS A 106 3.71 21.09 -32.86
C LYS A 106 3.72 21.15 -31.34
N THR A 107 4.47 20.25 -30.69
CA THR A 107 4.49 20.14 -29.23
C THR A 107 5.52 21.07 -28.61
N MET A 108 6.75 21.06 -29.13
CA MET A 108 7.83 21.92 -28.60
C MET A 108 7.84 23.33 -29.21
N LYS A 109 7.14 23.56 -30.33
CA LYS A 109 7.20 24.82 -31.10
C LYS A 109 8.64 25.22 -31.45
N ASN A 110 9.48 24.22 -31.73
CA ASN A 110 10.90 24.41 -32.03
C ASN A 110 11.07 25.16 -33.36
N ILE A 111 12.17 25.90 -33.54
CA ILE A 111 12.44 26.79 -34.68
C ILE A 111 13.37 26.10 -35.70
N LEU A 112 13.22 24.79 -35.87
CA LEU A 112 13.96 24.04 -36.89
C LEU A 112 13.32 24.20 -38.28
N ARG A 113 14.07 23.87 -39.34
CA ARG A 113 13.52 23.81 -40.69
C ARG A 113 12.69 22.54 -40.83
N PHE A 114 11.39 22.70 -41.01
CA PHE A 114 10.43 21.62 -41.25
C PHE A 114 9.96 21.61 -42.71
N GLN A 115 9.48 20.46 -43.18
CA GLN A 115 8.88 20.37 -44.52
C GLN A 115 7.53 21.10 -44.54
N SER A 116 7.12 21.56 -45.73
CA SER A 116 5.91 22.38 -45.91
C SER A 116 4.60 21.63 -45.65
N SER A 117 4.58 20.31 -45.80
CA SER A 117 3.44 19.45 -45.48
C SER A 117 3.90 18.08 -45.00
N TYR A 118 3.21 17.56 -43.98
CA TYR A 118 3.46 16.23 -43.43
C TYR A 118 2.21 15.37 -43.58
N LYS A 119 2.34 14.22 -44.27
CA LYS A 119 1.24 13.29 -44.56
C LYS A 119 0.62 12.69 -43.29
N TYR A 120 1.45 12.40 -42.30
CA TYR A 120 1.02 11.91 -40.99
C TYR A 120 0.97 13.07 -39.98
N THR A 121 0.10 12.99 -38.97
CA THR A 121 -0.16 14.11 -38.04
C THR A 121 0.14 13.84 -36.57
N ASP A 122 0.53 12.61 -36.23
CA ASP A 122 0.73 12.15 -34.86
C ASP A 122 2.09 12.60 -34.27
N THR A 123 2.07 12.92 -32.96
CA THR A 123 3.21 13.38 -32.16
C THR A 123 3.66 12.33 -31.13
N ASN A 124 3.24 11.07 -31.27
CA ASN A 124 3.59 10.00 -30.35
C ASN A 124 5.09 9.68 -30.45
N HIS A 125 5.79 9.85 -29.33
CA HIS A 125 7.22 9.57 -29.25
C HIS A 125 7.53 8.24 -28.56
N SER A 126 6.68 7.70 -27.68
CA SER A 126 7.03 6.53 -26.87
C SER A 126 7.19 5.27 -27.73
N LEU A 127 6.30 5.07 -28.71
CA LEU A 127 6.40 3.95 -29.65
C LEU A 127 7.63 4.12 -30.57
N LEU A 128 7.93 5.34 -31.00
CA LEU A 128 9.12 5.63 -31.80
C LEU A 128 10.41 5.37 -31.01
N SER A 129 10.52 5.86 -29.77
CA SER A 129 11.64 5.56 -28.86
C SER A 129 11.86 4.06 -28.75
N SER A 130 10.79 3.28 -28.63
CA SER A 130 10.88 1.83 -28.52
C SER A 130 11.45 1.16 -29.78
N LEU A 131 11.08 1.63 -30.97
CA LEU A 131 11.62 1.12 -32.23
C LEU A 131 13.09 1.51 -32.41
N LEU A 132 13.45 2.77 -32.10
CA LEU A 132 14.83 3.26 -32.15
C LEU A 132 15.73 2.49 -31.18
N TYR A 133 15.24 2.19 -29.97
CA TYR A 133 15.95 1.35 -29.01
C TYR A 133 16.29 -0.03 -29.59
N LEU A 134 15.34 -0.67 -30.28
CA LEU A 134 15.59 -1.96 -30.93
C LEU A 134 16.59 -1.85 -32.09
N ASP A 135 16.49 -0.81 -32.93
CA ASP A 135 17.44 -0.55 -34.01
C ASP A 135 18.88 -0.36 -33.49
N ILE A 136 19.05 0.27 -32.33
CA ILE A 136 20.36 0.49 -31.70
C ILE A 136 20.94 -0.81 -31.12
N PHE A 137 20.15 -1.60 -30.38
CA PHE A 137 20.69 -2.70 -29.57
C PHE A 137 20.62 -4.08 -30.23
N LEU A 138 19.71 -4.32 -31.16
CA LEU A 138 19.67 -5.62 -31.86
C LEU A 138 20.97 -5.90 -32.62
N PRO A 139 21.54 -4.98 -33.42
CA PRO A 139 22.83 -5.21 -34.08
C PRO A 139 23.96 -5.48 -33.09
N GLN A 140 23.98 -4.80 -31.94
CA GLN A 140 25.00 -5.02 -30.90
C GLN A 140 24.91 -6.43 -30.31
N ILE A 141 23.70 -6.94 -30.08
CA ILE A 141 23.49 -8.34 -29.65
C ILE A 141 24.05 -9.32 -30.67
N GLU A 142 23.84 -9.05 -31.97
CA GLU A 142 24.34 -9.94 -33.03
C GLU A 142 25.86 -9.96 -33.14
N ASN A 143 26.49 -8.80 -32.95
CA ASN A 143 27.92 -8.64 -33.13
C ASN A 143 28.71 -9.06 -31.89
N LYS A 144 28.17 -8.81 -30.69
CA LYS A 144 28.87 -9.05 -29.42
C LYS A 144 28.81 -10.51 -28.96
N PHE A 145 27.70 -11.20 -29.22
CA PHE A 145 27.49 -12.58 -28.76
C PHE A 145 27.54 -13.52 -29.97
N THR A 146 27.95 -14.77 -29.75
CA THR A 146 28.03 -15.79 -30.82
C THR A 146 26.96 -16.88 -30.63
N ASP A 147 26.69 -17.27 -29.39
CA ASP A 147 25.72 -18.29 -29.04
C ASP A 147 24.27 -17.90 -29.40
N VAL A 148 23.57 -18.82 -30.09
CA VAL A 148 22.22 -18.60 -30.61
C VAL A 148 21.19 -18.47 -29.48
N LYS A 149 21.36 -19.22 -28.38
CA LYS A 149 20.43 -19.16 -27.24
C LYS A 149 20.56 -17.84 -26.49
N THR A 150 21.79 -17.42 -26.22
CA THR A 150 22.13 -16.12 -25.62
C THR A 150 21.56 -14.98 -26.45
N LYS A 151 21.76 -15.00 -27.77
CA LYS A 151 21.15 -14.02 -28.69
C LYS A 151 19.64 -14.02 -28.60
N GLY A 152 19.01 -15.19 -28.63
CA GLY A 152 17.55 -15.31 -28.50
C GLY A 152 17.02 -14.73 -27.19
N PHE A 153 17.69 -15.03 -26.07
CA PHE A 153 17.37 -14.50 -24.75
C PHE A 153 17.53 -12.98 -24.69
N LEU A 154 18.68 -12.44 -25.12
CA LEU A 154 18.93 -10.99 -25.10
C LEU A 154 17.99 -10.23 -26.04
N ARG A 155 17.62 -10.80 -27.20
CA ARG A 155 16.59 -10.22 -28.07
C ARG A 155 15.25 -10.13 -27.33
N ARG A 156 14.88 -11.15 -26.55
CA ARG A 156 13.67 -11.12 -25.71
C ARG A 156 13.76 -10.05 -24.63
N VAL A 157 14.91 -9.92 -23.94
CA VAL A 157 15.14 -8.85 -22.95
C VAL A 157 14.97 -7.48 -23.60
N SER A 158 15.66 -7.21 -24.72
CA SER A 158 15.56 -5.92 -25.43
C SER A 158 14.16 -5.64 -25.95
N PHE A 159 13.42 -6.65 -26.41
CA PHE A 159 12.03 -6.51 -26.86
C PHE A 159 11.07 -6.20 -25.71
N THR A 160 11.27 -6.81 -24.54
CA THR A 160 10.50 -6.45 -23.34
C THR A 160 10.86 -5.04 -22.84
N PHE A 161 12.12 -4.64 -22.88
CA PHE A 161 12.53 -3.29 -22.50
C PHE A 161 11.98 -2.24 -23.48
N SER A 162 11.96 -2.53 -24.78
CA SER A 162 11.31 -1.65 -25.76
C SER A 162 9.80 -1.54 -25.51
N TYR A 163 9.14 -2.65 -25.16
CA TYR A 163 7.74 -2.61 -24.76
C TYR A 163 7.53 -1.67 -23.56
N ILE A 164 8.35 -1.81 -22.50
CA ILE A 164 8.28 -0.94 -21.32
C ILE A 164 8.46 0.53 -21.70
N ILE A 165 9.44 0.85 -22.56
CA ILE A 165 9.61 2.20 -23.13
C ILE A 165 8.32 2.64 -23.83
N SER A 166 7.69 1.81 -24.67
CA SER A 166 6.46 2.22 -25.36
C SER A 166 5.31 2.58 -24.41
N ARG A 167 5.33 2.05 -23.17
CA ARG A 167 4.27 2.22 -22.16
C ARG A 167 4.56 3.30 -21.12
N HIS A 168 5.68 4.04 -21.16
CA HIS A 168 6.07 4.97 -20.08
C HIS A 168 5.06 6.11 -19.79
N HIS A 169 4.23 6.51 -20.77
CA HIS A 169 3.11 7.45 -20.61
C HIS A 169 1.73 6.80 -20.41
N THR A 170 1.67 5.47 -20.36
CA THR A 170 0.42 4.70 -20.29
C THR A 170 0.53 3.61 -19.21
N HIS A 171 -0.33 2.60 -19.28
CA HIS A 171 -0.40 1.52 -18.30
C HIS A 171 0.31 0.27 -18.83
N LEU A 172 0.87 -0.57 -17.97
CA LEU A 172 1.28 -1.92 -18.36
C LEU A 172 0.05 -2.76 -18.72
N GLU A 173 0.15 -3.55 -19.79
CA GLU A 173 -0.92 -4.43 -20.27
C GLU A 173 -0.51 -5.91 -20.12
N ASN A 174 -1.36 -6.82 -20.56
CA ASN A 174 -0.96 -8.21 -20.68
C ASN A 174 0.00 -8.36 -21.85
N PHE A 175 1.24 -8.76 -21.57
CA PHE A 175 2.29 -8.79 -22.59
C PHE A 175 2.41 -10.16 -23.27
N GLY A 176 2.08 -11.28 -22.63
CA GLY A 176 2.11 -12.59 -23.28
C GLY A 176 0.72 -13.09 -23.63
N GLU A 177 0.61 -14.42 -23.82
CA GLU A 177 -0.67 -15.09 -24.05
C GLU A 177 -1.54 -15.06 -22.79
N VAL A 178 -2.85 -14.85 -22.97
CA VAL A 178 -3.87 -14.99 -21.92
C VAL A 178 -4.87 -16.04 -22.39
N ASN A 179 -5.08 -17.10 -21.59
CA ASN A 179 -6.05 -18.18 -21.87
C ASN A 179 -5.93 -18.81 -23.28
N GLY A 180 -4.74 -18.82 -23.87
CA GLY A 180 -4.49 -19.41 -25.19
C GLY A 180 -5.05 -18.63 -26.38
N ALA A 181 -5.62 -17.43 -26.18
CA ALA A 181 -6.22 -16.62 -27.24
C ALA A 181 -5.87 -15.14 -27.05
N ASN A 182 -4.93 -14.65 -27.88
CA ASN A 182 -4.28 -13.33 -27.90
C ASN A 182 -2.91 -13.26 -27.19
N ASP A 183 -1.86 -13.03 -27.97
CA ASP A 183 -0.51 -12.69 -27.50
C ASP A 183 -0.32 -11.16 -27.51
N GLY A 184 -0.08 -10.58 -26.32
CA GLY A 184 0.25 -9.16 -26.20
C GLY A 184 1.54 -8.77 -26.96
N MET A 185 2.47 -9.71 -27.13
CA MET A 185 3.72 -9.50 -27.85
C MET A 185 3.44 -9.27 -29.33
N ASP A 186 2.54 -10.07 -29.91
CA ASP A 186 2.14 -9.93 -31.31
C ASP A 186 1.44 -8.59 -31.55
N LYS A 187 0.53 -8.17 -30.65
CA LYS A 187 -0.12 -6.85 -30.74
C LYS A 187 0.88 -5.70 -30.67
N TYR A 188 1.88 -5.80 -29.78
CA TYR A 188 2.95 -4.82 -29.70
C TYR A 188 3.84 -4.83 -30.95
N LEU A 189 4.17 -6.01 -31.46
CA LEU A 189 4.95 -6.18 -32.69
C LEU A 189 4.23 -5.56 -33.91
N MET A 190 2.92 -5.79 -34.04
CA MET A 190 2.10 -5.16 -35.09
C MET A 190 2.16 -3.65 -35.01
N LYS A 191 2.03 -3.05 -33.81
CA LYS A 191 2.16 -1.59 -33.64
C LYS A 191 3.53 -1.07 -34.09
N LEU A 192 4.61 -1.81 -33.85
CA LEU A 192 5.94 -1.44 -34.33
C LEU A 192 6.06 -1.57 -35.85
N GLN A 193 5.45 -2.60 -36.45
CA GLN A 193 5.42 -2.81 -37.89
C GLN A 193 4.63 -1.69 -38.58
N ASP A 194 3.44 -1.35 -38.08
CA ASP A 194 2.62 -0.24 -38.58
C ASP A 194 3.37 1.10 -38.53
N LEU A 195 4.14 1.34 -37.46
CA LEU A 195 5.00 2.52 -37.36
C LEU A 195 6.17 2.47 -38.36
N HIS A 196 6.79 1.31 -38.53
CA HIS A 196 7.90 1.13 -39.47
C HIS A 196 7.46 1.31 -40.92
N GLU A 197 6.29 0.81 -41.31
CA GLU A 197 5.70 1.02 -42.63
C GLU A 197 5.55 2.52 -42.93
N LYS A 198 5.05 3.30 -41.96
CA LYS A 198 5.00 4.76 -42.07
C LYS A 198 6.39 5.35 -42.27
N ILE A 199 7.41 4.91 -41.55
CA ILE A 199 8.80 5.42 -41.67
C ILE A 199 9.41 5.09 -43.03
N THR A 200 9.03 3.97 -43.66
CA THR A 200 9.53 3.58 -44.99
C THR A 200 8.87 4.34 -46.14
N ASP A 201 7.73 5.00 -45.91
CA ASP A 201 7.11 5.88 -46.89
C ASP A 201 8.07 7.04 -47.21
N THR A 202 8.35 7.26 -48.50
CA THR A 202 9.29 8.28 -48.99
C THR A 202 8.90 9.71 -48.60
N GLU A 203 7.63 9.93 -48.25
CA GLU A 203 7.10 11.22 -47.79
C GLU A 203 7.02 11.34 -46.25
N CYS A 204 7.60 10.40 -45.51
CA CYS A 204 7.51 10.38 -44.05
C CYS A 204 8.79 10.90 -43.36
N PRO A 205 8.71 12.01 -42.61
CA PRO A 205 9.87 12.65 -41.98
C PRO A 205 10.06 12.20 -40.53
N TYR A 206 9.33 11.18 -40.05
CA TYR A 206 9.31 10.73 -38.64
C TYR A 206 10.68 10.60 -37.97
N VAL A 207 11.71 10.31 -38.78
CA VAL A 207 13.08 10.06 -38.34
C VAL A 207 14.10 10.93 -39.08
N ASP A 208 13.70 12.08 -39.60
CA ASP A 208 14.61 13.00 -40.32
C ASP A 208 15.79 13.46 -39.47
N PHE A 209 15.55 13.60 -38.17
CA PHE A 209 16.59 13.96 -37.21
C PHE A 209 17.38 12.75 -36.69
N TYR A 210 17.11 11.53 -37.16
CA TYR A 210 17.86 10.32 -36.78
C TYR A 210 19.01 10.08 -37.77
N LYS A 211 20.26 10.01 -37.28
CA LYS A 211 21.45 9.80 -38.12
C LYS A 211 21.40 8.50 -38.90
N GLU A 212 20.87 7.44 -38.29
CA GLU A 212 20.84 6.09 -38.84
C GLU A 212 19.50 5.76 -39.54
N LYS A 213 18.80 6.78 -40.06
CA LYS A 213 17.47 6.61 -40.66
C LYS A 213 17.42 5.61 -41.82
N ASP A 214 18.47 5.52 -42.64
CA ASP A 214 18.51 4.57 -43.75
C ASP A 214 18.64 3.12 -43.27
N ARG A 215 19.39 2.89 -42.19
CA ARG A 215 19.43 1.60 -41.51
C ARG A 215 18.05 1.25 -40.96
N LEU A 216 17.40 2.19 -40.28
CA LEU A 216 16.06 2.00 -39.73
C LEU A 216 15.03 1.67 -40.81
N LYS A 217 15.08 2.31 -41.99
CA LYS A 217 14.19 1.99 -43.13
C LYS A 217 14.33 0.55 -43.61
N THR A 218 15.49 -0.07 -43.41
CA THR A 218 15.75 -1.49 -43.77
C THR A 218 15.63 -2.44 -42.57
N PHE A 219 15.15 -1.96 -41.42
CA PHE A 219 14.99 -2.75 -40.20
C PHE A 219 14.13 -4.00 -40.43
N SER A 220 14.58 -5.15 -39.92
CA SER A 220 13.91 -6.44 -40.13
C SER A 220 13.34 -7.03 -38.84
N PHE A 221 12.02 -7.19 -38.82
CA PHE A 221 11.29 -7.83 -37.71
C PHE A 221 11.41 -9.37 -37.68
N LYS A 222 12.05 -10.01 -38.69
CA LYS A 222 12.15 -11.48 -38.79
C LYS A 222 12.76 -12.16 -37.56
N LYS A 223 13.62 -11.45 -36.83
CA LYS A 223 14.26 -11.95 -35.60
C LYS A 223 13.35 -11.82 -34.37
N LEU A 224 12.37 -10.92 -34.42
CA LEU A 224 11.41 -10.65 -33.34
C LEU A 224 10.15 -11.52 -33.47
N THR A 225 9.77 -11.94 -34.68
CA THR A 225 8.64 -12.86 -34.90
C THR A 225 8.88 -14.28 -34.36
N LYS A 226 10.13 -14.64 -34.04
CA LYS A 226 10.51 -15.96 -33.50
C LYS A 226 10.76 -15.96 -31.99
N LEU A 227 10.40 -14.89 -31.28
CA LEU A 227 10.59 -14.81 -29.82
C LEU A 227 9.79 -15.89 -29.07
N ASN A 228 8.66 -16.33 -29.62
CA ASN A 228 7.84 -17.41 -29.05
C ASN A 228 8.53 -18.80 -29.05
N ALA A 229 9.53 -19.03 -29.91
CA ALA A 229 10.35 -20.25 -29.85
C ALA A 229 11.29 -20.27 -28.62
N SER A 230 11.50 -19.12 -27.97
CA SER A 230 12.27 -18.97 -26.72
C SER A 230 11.42 -19.11 -25.44
N LYS A 231 10.17 -19.61 -25.55
CA LYS A 231 9.27 -19.89 -24.40
C LYS A 231 9.84 -20.91 -23.37
N ARG A 232 10.98 -21.56 -23.66
CA ARG A 232 11.57 -22.60 -22.79
C ARG A 232 12.56 -22.01 -21.78
N ASN A 233 12.15 -22.05 -20.50
CA ASN A 233 12.98 -21.98 -19.28
C ASN A 233 13.73 -20.65 -19.02
N ILE A 234 13.05 -19.51 -19.01
CA ILE A 234 13.59 -18.28 -18.37
C ILE A 234 13.15 -18.26 -16.90
N SER A 235 14.01 -17.75 -16.02
CA SER A 235 13.71 -17.38 -14.63
C SER A 235 12.51 -16.42 -14.55
N GLU A 236 11.33 -16.96 -14.22
CA GLU A 236 10.02 -16.34 -14.47
C GLU A 236 9.77 -15.11 -13.61
N PHE A 237 10.14 -15.20 -12.33
CA PHE A 237 9.88 -14.16 -11.35
C PHE A 237 10.90 -13.02 -11.44
N GLU A 238 12.16 -13.38 -11.66
CA GLU A 238 13.29 -12.49 -11.83
C GLU A 238 13.07 -11.58 -13.05
N PHE A 239 12.59 -12.15 -14.16
CA PHE A 239 12.28 -11.38 -15.37
C PHE A 239 11.06 -10.45 -15.20
N TYR A 240 10.04 -10.90 -14.47
CA TYR A 240 8.90 -10.05 -14.09
C TYR A 240 9.34 -8.86 -13.23
N LEU A 241 10.14 -9.09 -12.19
CA LEU A 241 10.64 -8.03 -11.33
C LEU A 241 11.59 -7.08 -12.06
N LEU A 242 12.49 -7.57 -12.91
CA LEU A 242 13.39 -6.72 -13.70
C LEU A 242 12.58 -5.77 -14.61
N SER A 243 11.55 -6.31 -15.26
CA SER A 243 10.64 -5.55 -16.11
C SER A 243 9.87 -4.49 -15.32
N LYS A 244 9.36 -4.87 -14.14
CA LYS A 244 8.63 -3.97 -13.23
C LYS A 244 9.52 -2.86 -12.68
N LEU A 245 10.75 -3.21 -12.28
CA LEU A 245 11.76 -2.26 -11.82
C LEU A 245 12.20 -1.31 -12.92
N LEU A 246 12.33 -1.75 -14.16
CA LEU A 246 12.66 -0.87 -15.28
C LEU A 246 11.55 0.17 -15.48
N PHE A 247 10.29 -0.27 -15.53
CA PHE A 247 9.16 0.65 -15.67
C PHE A 247 9.13 1.67 -14.53
N SER A 248 9.26 1.19 -13.29
CA SER A 248 9.30 2.06 -12.10
C SER A 248 10.47 3.05 -12.13
N ALA A 249 11.70 2.57 -12.36
CA ALA A 249 12.89 3.42 -12.38
C ALA A 249 12.83 4.47 -13.50
N MET A 250 12.38 4.09 -14.70
CA MET A 250 12.23 4.99 -15.84
C MET A 250 11.23 6.10 -15.53
N VAL A 251 10.01 5.74 -15.12
CA VAL A 251 8.95 6.70 -14.76
C VAL A 251 9.39 7.59 -13.58
N HIS A 252 10.05 7.02 -12.58
CA HIS A 252 10.57 7.74 -11.42
C HIS A 252 11.63 8.77 -11.82
N CYS A 253 12.59 8.39 -12.67
CA CYS A 253 13.66 9.29 -13.12
C CYS A 253 13.11 10.38 -14.05
N ASP A 254 12.22 10.03 -14.97
CA ASP A 254 11.55 10.98 -15.86
C ASP A 254 10.75 12.03 -15.08
N PHE A 255 10.00 11.60 -14.06
CA PHE A 255 9.24 12.52 -13.21
C PHE A 255 10.15 13.49 -12.43
N LYS A 256 11.25 12.99 -11.84
CA LYS A 256 12.23 13.85 -11.15
C LYS A 256 12.97 14.78 -12.11
N ALA A 257 13.30 14.34 -13.31
CA ALA A 257 13.95 15.15 -14.34
C ALA A 257 13.05 16.29 -14.81
N THR A 258 11.81 15.95 -15.17
CA THR A 258 10.79 16.92 -15.55
C THR A 258 10.57 17.95 -14.44
N TYR A 259 10.38 17.50 -13.20
CA TYR A 259 10.25 18.41 -12.05
C TYR A 259 11.47 19.32 -11.89
N ALA A 260 12.68 18.78 -11.98
CA ALA A 260 13.90 19.55 -11.81
C ALA A 260 14.12 20.59 -12.92
N PHE A 261 13.70 20.31 -14.15
CA PHE A 261 13.69 21.30 -15.23
C PHE A 261 12.73 22.44 -14.94
N PHE A 262 11.47 22.11 -14.60
CA PHE A 262 10.42 23.12 -14.39
C PHE A 262 10.65 23.96 -13.14
N LYS A 263 11.16 23.37 -12.05
CA LYS A 263 11.46 24.08 -10.81
C LYS A 263 12.81 24.79 -10.86
N GLY A 264 13.79 24.25 -11.58
CA GLY A 264 15.18 24.72 -11.58
C GLY A 264 16.03 24.13 -10.46
N GLU A 265 15.45 23.26 -9.62
CA GLU A 265 16.09 22.63 -8.47
C GLU A 265 15.85 21.12 -8.47
N LYS A 266 16.82 20.35 -7.99
CA LYS A 266 16.70 18.89 -7.95
C LYS A 266 15.98 18.46 -6.66
N PRO A 267 14.93 17.63 -6.74
CA PRO A 267 14.19 17.20 -5.56
C PRO A 267 15.06 16.27 -4.72
N ASN A 268 14.97 16.43 -3.39
CA ASN A 268 15.76 15.61 -2.47
C ASN A 268 15.18 14.20 -2.34
N SER A 269 16.05 13.23 -2.08
CA SER A 269 15.66 11.85 -1.75
C SER A 269 16.32 11.42 -0.45
N TYR A 270 15.53 10.88 0.47
CA TYR A 270 15.96 10.61 1.84
C TYR A 270 16.02 9.10 2.10
N TYR A 271 17.22 8.65 2.45
CA TYR A 271 17.51 7.26 2.81
C TYR A 271 18.27 7.25 4.12
N LEU A 272 18.00 6.26 4.97
CA LEU A 272 18.72 6.08 6.22
C LEU A 272 20.12 5.56 5.91
N ASN A 273 21.14 6.34 6.25
CA ASN A 273 22.51 5.86 6.32
C ASN A 273 22.82 5.31 7.73
N GLN A 274 24.02 4.77 7.91
CA GLN A 274 24.42 4.17 9.20
C GLN A 274 24.41 5.18 10.38
N LYS A 275 24.73 6.44 10.14
CA LYS A 275 24.71 7.51 11.16
C LYS A 275 23.26 7.79 11.57
N ASP A 276 22.35 7.88 10.60
CA ASP A 276 20.92 8.07 10.82
C ASP A 276 20.33 6.92 11.63
N THR A 277 20.62 5.68 11.22
CA THR A 277 20.18 4.46 11.93
C THR A 277 20.66 4.44 13.37
N LYS A 278 21.95 4.76 13.62
CA LYS A 278 22.49 4.82 14.99
C LYS A 278 21.82 5.90 15.82
N ALA A 279 21.54 7.07 15.24
CA ALA A 279 20.87 8.16 15.93
C ALA A 279 19.41 7.80 16.29
N LEU A 280 18.67 7.20 15.36
CA LEU A 280 17.32 6.66 15.61
C LEU A 280 17.33 5.61 16.71
N LEU A 281 18.27 4.67 16.65
CA LEU A 281 18.42 3.62 17.66
C LEU A 281 18.74 4.21 19.03
N ASN A 282 19.72 5.13 19.13
CA ASN A 282 20.07 5.77 20.40
C ASN A 282 18.88 6.54 21.01
N LYS A 283 18.10 7.24 20.18
CA LYS A 283 16.89 7.91 20.68
C LYS A 283 15.88 6.90 21.20
N TYR A 284 15.59 5.86 20.43
CA TYR A 284 14.67 4.81 20.87
C TYR A 284 15.13 4.17 22.19
N GLN A 285 16.44 3.93 22.34
CA GLN A 285 17.04 3.41 23.56
C GLN A 285 16.97 4.39 24.74
N SER A 286 16.80 5.70 24.49
CA SER A 286 16.64 6.70 25.54
C SER A 286 15.24 6.75 26.14
N THR A 287 14.26 6.11 25.49
CA THR A 287 12.85 6.12 25.91
C THR A 287 12.65 5.42 27.26
N PRO A 288 11.66 5.85 28.07
CA PRO A 288 11.33 5.18 29.33
C PRO A 288 11.01 3.70 29.15
N ILE A 289 10.34 3.34 28.04
CA ILE A 289 9.97 1.97 27.70
C ILE A 289 11.23 1.10 27.54
N TYR A 290 12.18 1.51 26.69
CA TYR A 290 13.39 0.71 26.47
C TYR A 290 14.26 0.62 27.73
N LYS A 291 14.42 1.74 28.45
CA LYS A 291 15.17 1.77 29.71
C LYS A 291 14.56 0.84 30.75
N GLY A 292 13.23 0.86 30.90
CA GLY A 292 12.50 -0.03 31.79
C GLY A 292 12.75 -1.51 31.47
N ILE A 293 12.67 -1.88 30.19
CA ILE A 293 12.96 -3.26 29.72
C ILE A 293 14.41 -3.66 30.03
N LYS A 294 15.39 -2.76 29.84
CA LYS A 294 16.79 -3.05 30.13
C LYS A 294 17.10 -3.10 31.63
N THR A 295 16.41 -2.33 32.45
CA THR A 295 16.48 -2.49 33.91
C THR A 295 15.89 -3.84 34.32
N TYR A 296 14.71 -4.19 33.80
CA TYR A 296 14.09 -5.50 34.02
C TYR A 296 14.99 -6.67 33.63
N SER A 297 15.74 -6.55 32.52
CA SER A 297 16.68 -7.61 32.12
C SER A 297 17.85 -7.85 33.10
N LYS A 298 18.07 -6.92 34.04
CA LYS A 298 19.10 -7.01 35.09
C LYS A 298 18.50 -7.33 36.46
N ASP A 299 17.24 -6.97 36.67
CA ASP A 299 16.46 -7.13 37.89
C ASP A 299 15.02 -7.51 37.52
N ASP A 300 14.71 -8.79 37.65
CA ASP A 300 13.40 -9.36 37.29
C ASP A 300 12.27 -8.92 38.25
N THR A 301 12.59 -8.24 39.35
CA THR A 301 11.62 -7.66 40.29
C THR A 301 11.18 -6.25 39.92
N PHE A 302 11.83 -5.59 38.95
CA PHE A 302 11.56 -4.19 38.57
C PHE A 302 10.08 -3.90 38.23
N PHE A 303 9.36 -4.88 37.67
CA PHE A 303 7.95 -4.77 37.32
C PHE A 303 7.02 -5.58 38.23
N GLU A 304 7.42 -5.86 39.47
CA GLU A 304 6.60 -6.63 40.43
C GLU A 304 5.20 -6.05 40.62
N HIS A 305 5.07 -4.71 40.65
CA HIS A 305 3.79 -4.00 40.74
C HIS A 305 3.09 -3.77 39.40
N ALA A 306 3.69 -4.20 38.28
CA ALA A 306 3.10 -4.14 36.95
C ALA A 306 3.39 -5.43 36.15
N PRO A 307 2.85 -6.60 36.54
CA PRO A 307 3.23 -7.90 35.98
C PRO A 307 3.07 -8.04 34.46
N ILE A 308 2.13 -7.29 33.86
CA ILE A 308 1.96 -7.25 32.40
C ILE A 308 3.19 -6.66 31.68
N ASN A 309 3.87 -5.70 32.30
CA ASN A 309 5.08 -5.08 31.74
C ASN A 309 6.29 -6.02 31.84
N ALA A 310 6.36 -6.88 32.85
CA ALA A 310 7.34 -7.98 32.89
C ALA A 310 7.18 -8.91 31.68
N LEU A 311 5.95 -9.36 31.39
CA LEU A 311 5.69 -10.22 30.22
C LEU A 311 5.97 -9.54 28.89
N ARG A 312 5.61 -8.26 28.74
CA ARG A 312 5.96 -7.47 27.55
C ARG A 312 7.48 -7.35 27.37
N SER A 313 8.22 -7.26 28.48
CA SER A 313 9.67 -7.21 28.49
C SER A 313 10.29 -8.57 28.13
N ASP A 314 9.76 -9.68 28.64
CA ASP A 314 10.16 -11.03 28.24
C ASP A 314 10.01 -11.25 26.74
N ILE A 315 8.84 -10.91 26.19
CA ILE A 315 8.56 -10.97 24.75
C ILE A 315 9.59 -10.14 23.99
N PHE A 316 9.84 -8.91 24.42
CA PHE A 316 10.81 -8.03 23.79
C PHE A 316 12.24 -8.61 23.78
N LEU A 317 12.69 -9.18 24.90
CA LEU A 317 14.03 -9.74 25.03
C LEU A 317 14.21 -11.03 24.20
N GLU A 318 13.17 -11.86 24.09
CA GLU A 318 13.16 -13.04 23.22
C GLU A 318 13.24 -12.62 21.74
N VAL A 319 12.39 -11.67 21.33
CA VAL A 319 12.40 -11.10 19.97
C VAL A 319 13.77 -10.47 19.64
N GLU A 320 14.37 -9.72 20.58
CA GLU A 320 15.71 -9.12 20.40
C GLU A 320 16.79 -10.19 20.20
N ARG A 321 16.68 -11.35 20.85
CA ARG A 321 17.63 -12.47 20.70
C ARG A 321 17.50 -13.13 19.34
N GLU A 322 16.27 -13.42 18.92
CA GLU A 322 15.99 -14.10 17.64
C GLU A 322 16.41 -13.24 16.44
N ILE A 323 16.14 -11.93 16.47
CA ILE A 323 16.51 -11.04 15.36
C ILE A 323 18.01 -10.87 15.22
N LYS A 324 18.76 -10.80 16.33
CA LYS A 324 20.23 -10.68 16.29
C LYS A 324 20.87 -11.91 15.65
N THR A 325 20.33 -13.09 15.94
CA THR A 325 20.83 -14.37 15.41
C THR A 325 20.46 -14.55 13.94
N ASN A 326 19.25 -14.14 13.56
CA ASN A 326 18.68 -14.46 12.24
C ASN A 326 18.51 -13.23 11.31
N SER A 327 19.22 -12.13 11.54
CA SER A 327 19.08 -10.88 10.76
C SER A 327 19.32 -11.01 9.24
N HIS A 328 20.00 -12.07 8.80
CA HIS A 328 20.27 -12.37 7.39
C HIS A 328 19.04 -12.95 6.65
N GLU A 329 18.06 -13.50 7.37
CA GLU A 329 16.83 -14.05 6.80
C GLU A 329 15.90 -12.96 6.27
N GLN A 330 14.94 -13.32 5.41
CA GLN A 330 14.06 -12.36 4.73
C GLN A 330 12.68 -12.21 5.38
N LEU A 331 12.14 -13.29 5.94
CA LEU A 331 10.78 -13.34 6.47
C LEU A 331 10.79 -13.62 7.97
N PHE A 332 10.16 -12.72 8.74
CA PHE A 332 10.06 -12.80 10.19
C PHE A 332 8.59 -12.81 10.61
N TYR A 333 8.25 -13.70 11.54
CA TYR A 333 6.89 -13.90 12.05
C TYR A 333 6.86 -13.55 13.53
N LEU A 334 6.05 -12.55 13.89
CA LEU A 334 5.76 -12.18 15.27
C LEU A 334 4.30 -12.49 15.60
N GLU A 335 4.05 -13.76 15.95
CA GLU A 335 2.78 -14.19 16.51
C GLU A 335 2.79 -13.94 18.02
N ALA A 336 2.03 -12.94 18.47
CA ALA A 336 1.99 -12.54 19.88
C ALA A 336 0.58 -12.09 20.32
N PRO A 337 0.17 -12.36 21.57
CA PRO A 337 -1.17 -12.02 22.06
C PRO A 337 -1.54 -10.55 21.84
N THR A 338 -2.84 -10.25 21.78
CA THR A 338 -3.31 -8.85 21.80
C THR A 338 -2.82 -8.15 23.08
N GLY A 339 -2.38 -6.90 22.96
CA GLY A 339 -1.82 -6.15 24.11
C GLY A 339 -0.39 -6.50 24.53
N SER A 340 0.30 -7.40 23.82
CA SER A 340 1.72 -7.79 24.07
C SER A 340 2.77 -6.73 23.69
N GLY A 341 2.37 -5.61 23.09
CA GLY A 341 3.29 -4.56 22.64
C GLY A 341 3.93 -4.83 21.27
N LYS A 342 3.21 -5.50 20.35
CA LYS A 342 3.66 -5.78 18.97
C LYS A 342 4.22 -4.55 18.24
N THR A 343 3.56 -3.40 18.31
CA THR A 343 4.03 -2.16 17.68
C THR A 343 5.40 -1.73 18.19
N ASN A 344 5.65 -1.78 19.51
CA ASN A 344 6.95 -1.46 20.09
C ASN A 344 8.04 -2.46 19.64
N ASN A 345 7.68 -3.75 19.58
CA ASN A 345 8.55 -4.79 19.04
C ASN A 345 8.89 -4.54 17.56
N ALA A 346 7.92 -4.21 16.71
CA ALA A 346 8.15 -3.88 15.31
C ALA A 346 9.12 -2.71 15.11
N ILE A 347 8.99 -1.65 15.92
CA ILE A 347 9.92 -0.52 15.88
C ILE A 347 11.34 -1.00 16.22
N HIS A 348 11.47 -1.71 17.34
CA HIS A 348 12.77 -2.23 17.77
C HIS A 348 13.40 -3.16 16.72
N LEU A 349 12.62 -4.13 16.22
CA LEU A 349 13.01 -5.05 15.15
C LEU A 349 13.49 -4.31 13.90
N SER A 350 12.73 -3.31 13.45
CA SER A 350 13.08 -2.53 12.26
C SER A 350 14.40 -1.79 12.43
N LEU A 351 14.63 -1.20 13.61
CA LEU A 351 15.89 -0.52 13.93
C LEU A 351 17.06 -1.49 14.06
N GLN A 352 16.86 -2.68 14.65
CA GLN A 352 17.89 -3.73 14.71
C GLN A 352 18.25 -4.25 13.32
N LEU A 353 17.26 -4.49 12.46
CA LEU A 353 17.47 -4.91 11.07
C LEU A 353 18.23 -3.85 10.28
N LEU A 354 17.86 -2.57 10.36
CA LEU A 354 18.66 -1.51 9.75
C LEU A 354 20.11 -1.49 10.27
N ASN A 355 20.30 -1.72 11.57
CA ASN A 355 21.63 -1.72 12.19
C ASN A 355 22.42 -3.01 11.95
N SER A 356 21.83 -4.04 11.33
CA SER A 356 22.50 -5.33 11.04
C SER A 356 23.48 -5.29 9.86
N HIS A 357 23.70 -4.11 9.28
CA HIS A 357 24.60 -3.87 8.14
C HIS A 357 24.24 -4.67 6.86
N GLN A 358 23.00 -5.14 6.73
CA GLN A 358 22.47 -5.85 5.54
C GLN A 358 22.15 -4.92 4.36
N GLY A 359 22.69 -3.71 4.36
CA GLY A 359 22.50 -2.74 3.29
C GLY A 359 21.14 -2.03 3.27
N LEU A 360 20.27 -2.26 4.26
CA LEU A 360 18.93 -1.67 4.38
C LEU A 360 18.99 -0.16 4.66
N ASN A 361 18.03 0.60 4.12
CA ASN A 361 18.05 2.06 4.18
C ASN A 361 16.66 2.72 4.35
N LYS A 362 15.60 1.92 4.57
CA LYS A 362 14.23 2.43 4.64
C LYS A 362 13.33 1.56 5.52
N ILE A 363 12.32 2.16 6.14
CA ILE A 363 11.25 1.47 6.88
C ILE A 363 9.90 1.82 6.27
N LEU A 364 9.08 0.80 6.04
CA LEU A 364 7.66 0.92 5.74
C LEU A 364 6.87 0.17 6.81
N TYR A 365 5.98 0.86 7.50
CA TYR A 365 5.01 0.24 8.40
C TYR A 365 3.64 0.27 7.73
N VAL A 366 3.01 -0.89 7.61
CA VAL A 366 1.83 -1.10 6.79
C VAL A 366 0.68 -1.61 7.63
N PHE A 367 -0.43 -0.87 7.62
CA PHE A 367 -1.60 -1.10 8.46
C PHE A 367 -2.81 -1.66 7.68
N PRO A 368 -3.70 -2.44 8.33
CA PRO A 368 -4.95 -2.95 7.77
C PRO A 368 -5.87 -1.84 7.25
N PHE A 369 -6.03 -0.75 8.01
CA PHE A 369 -6.98 0.31 7.70
C PHE A 369 -6.38 1.71 7.87
N ASN A 370 -6.85 2.67 7.08
CA ASN A 370 -6.37 4.05 7.10
C ASN A 370 -6.53 4.73 8.46
N ALA A 371 -7.63 4.45 9.18
CA ALA A 371 -7.92 5.04 10.48
C ALA A 371 -6.83 4.73 11.54
N LEU A 372 -6.12 3.60 11.40
CA LEU A 372 -5.09 3.16 12.35
C LEU A 372 -3.76 3.85 12.16
N ILE A 373 -3.54 4.32 10.93
CA ILE A 373 -2.28 4.93 10.54
C ILE A 373 -2.07 6.23 11.32
N GLU A 374 -3.14 7.02 11.50
CA GLU A 374 -3.07 8.32 12.21
C GLU A 374 -2.79 8.12 13.70
N GLN A 375 -3.55 7.27 14.37
CA GLN A 375 -3.35 7.02 15.79
C GLN A 375 -1.96 6.42 16.10
N THR A 376 -1.48 5.53 15.24
CA THR A 376 -0.15 4.95 15.42
C THR A 376 0.94 5.96 15.07
N LYS A 377 0.72 6.87 14.11
CA LYS A 377 1.63 7.98 13.83
C LYS A 377 1.86 8.82 15.09
N ASP A 378 0.80 9.14 15.84
CA ASP A 378 0.93 9.92 17.07
C ASP A 378 1.73 9.16 18.13
N THR A 379 1.45 7.87 18.28
CA THR A 379 2.20 6.99 19.18
C THR A 379 3.70 6.94 18.80
N LEU A 380 4.01 6.77 17.51
CA LEU A 380 5.37 6.78 16.99
C LEU A 380 6.04 8.15 17.16
N SER A 381 5.31 9.23 16.91
CA SER A 381 5.79 10.61 17.07
C SER A 381 6.11 10.91 18.53
N ASN A 382 5.35 10.35 19.47
CA ASN A 382 5.62 10.45 20.90
C ASN A 382 6.87 9.63 21.31
N VAL A 383 7.08 8.45 20.72
CA VAL A 383 8.25 7.60 20.98
C VAL A 383 9.54 8.24 20.48
N PHE A 384 9.52 8.80 19.27
CA PHE A 384 10.71 9.39 18.65
C PHE A 384 10.90 10.87 19.03
N GLY A 385 9.83 11.56 19.44
CA GLY A 385 9.78 13.00 19.66
C GLY A 385 9.55 13.78 18.35
N LYS A 386 8.80 14.89 18.42
CA LYS A 386 8.48 15.76 17.26
C LYS A 386 9.73 16.17 16.46
N GLU A 387 10.85 16.44 17.14
CA GLU A 387 12.12 16.81 16.51
C GLU A 387 12.70 15.72 15.58
N ILE A 388 12.54 14.44 15.93
CA ILE A 388 13.03 13.30 15.14
C ILE A 388 12.00 12.88 14.10
N GLY A 389 10.70 13.00 14.40
CA GLY A 389 9.65 12.90 13.39
C GLY A 389 9.89 13.87 12.23
N ASN A 390 10.31 15.11 12.54
CA ASN A 390 10.68 16.14 11.56
C ASN A 390 12.05 15.88 10.92
N ALA A 391 13.08 15.51 11.70
CA ALA A 391 14.43 15.27 11.19
C ALA A 391 14.53 14.05 10.26
N TYR A 392 13.76 12.99 10.52
CA TYR A 392 13.69 11.78 9.69
C TYR A 392 12.41 11.69 8.86
N ARG A 393 11.63 12.78 8.80
CA ARG A 393 10.44 12.94 7.93
C ARG A 393 9.52 11.72 7.92
N MET A 394 9.04 11.29 9.09
CA MET A 394 8.09 10.19 9.19
C MET A 394 6.73 10.62 8.62
N GLN A 395 6.36 10.07 7.45
CA GLN A 395 5.17 10.53 6.73
C GLN A 395 4.09 9.45 6.62
N VAL A 396 2.84 9.87 6.80
CA VAL A 396 1.65 9.08 6.47
C VAL A 396 1.33 9.24 5.00
N VAL A 397 1.31 8.12 4.27
CA VAL A 397 0.98 8.06 2.85
C VAL A 397 -0.28 7.23 2.68
N ASN A 398 -1.42 7.93 2.66
CA ASN A 398 -2.73 7.40 2.33
C ASN A 398 -3.52 8.44 1.48
N SER A 399 -4.72 8.05 1.04
CA SER A 399 -5.60 8.87 0.20
C SER A 399 -6.34 9.99 0.94
N VAL A 400 -6.28 10.02 2.27
CA VAL A 400 -7.16 10.86 3.12
C VAL A 400 -6.38 11.93 3.87
N THR A 401 -5.14 11.64 4.29
CA THR A 401 -4.31 12.59 5.01
C THR A 401 -3.81 13.67 4.04
N PRO A 402 -4.03 14.95 4.33
CA PRO A 402 -3.57 16.04 3.47
C PRO A 402 -2.04 16.03 3.35
N ILE A 403 -1.53 16.63 2.29
CA ILE A 403 -0.09 16.91 2.16
C ILE A 403 0.21 18.07 3.12
N VAL A 404 0.70 17.74 4.32
CA VAL A 404 0.97 18.69 5.41
C VAL A 404 2.30 19.39 5.18
N GLN A 405 2.33 20.70 5.40
CA GLN A 405 3.55 21.50 5.34
C GLN A 405 4.43 21.27 6.58
N THR A 406 5.75 21.27 6.41
CA THR A 406 6.70 21.20 7.55
C THR A 406 6.57 22.36 8.54
N ASN A 407 5.89 23.47 8.18
CA ASN A 407 5.74 24.65 9.03
C ASN A 407 4.43 24.70 9.85
N GLU A 408 3.46 23.81 9.62
CA GLU A 408 2.20 23.76 10.39
C GLU A 408 2.36 23.10 11.79
N THR A 409 3.58 22.72 12.17
CA THR A 409 3.89 22.19 13.52
C THR A 409 4.46 23.23 14.49
N LYS A 410 4.53 24.52 14.11
CA LYS A 410 4.90 25.59 15.04
C LYS A 410 3.64 26.07 15.78
N ASP A 411 3.67 25.95 17.11
CA ASP A 411 2.62 26.39 18.03
C ASP A 411 2.08 27.79 17.67
N GLU A 412 0.75 27.95 17.71
CA GLU A 412 0.01 29.19 17.42
C GLU A 412 0.31 30.37 18.39
N ASN A 413 1.28 30.23 19.29
CA ASN A 413 1.62 31.23 20.30
C ASN A 413 2.82 32.13 19.98
N SER A 414 3.43 32.05 18.80
CA SER A 414 4.46 33.02 18.37
C SER A 414 3.97 33.92 17.24
N LYS A 415 2.92 34.71 17.50
CA LYS A 415 2.56 35.87 16.67
C LYS A 415 3.49 37.04 17.02
N GLU A 416 4.75 37.03 16.60
CA GLU A 416 5.59 38.25 16.54
C GLU A 416 6.94 38.00 15.85
N THR A 417 6.93 37.70 14.55
CA THR A 417 7.95 38.12 13.55
C THR A 417 7.49 37.66 12.16
N ARG A 418 6.75 38.52 11.45
CA ARG A 418 6.28 38.31 10.07
C ARG A 418 7.27 38.88 9.06
N ASP A 419 8.51 38.41 9.06
CA ASP A 419 9.45 38.72 7.98
C ASP A 419 10.39 37.51 7.80
N GLN A 420 10.33 36.89 6.61
CA GLN A 420 10.94 35.61 6.18
C GLN A 420 10.03 34.37 6.33
N GLU A 421 8.90 34.39 5.60
CA GLU A 421 8.25 33.15 5.17
C GLU A 421 9.14 32.48 4.11
N GLU A 422 9.80 31.36 4.46
CA GLU A 422 10.36 30.45 3.45
C GLU A 422 9.20 29.88 2.65
N ASP A 423 9.15 30.22 1.36
CA ASP A 423 8.15 29.76 0.39
C ASP A 423 8.24 28.22 0.26
N ILE A 424 7.32 27.49 0.91
CA ILE A 424 7.30 26.02 0.90
C ILE A 424 6.86 25.53 -0.47
N ASP A 425 7.69 24.72 -1.14
CA ASP A 425 7.38 24.19 -2.46
C ASP A 425 6.41 23.01 -2.40
N TYR A 426 5.11 23.32 -2.50
CA TYR A 426 4.00 22.37 -2.64
C TYR A 426 4.27 21.21 -3.60
N LYS A 427 4.95 21.51 -4.72
CA LYS A 427 5.25 20.52 -5.76
C LYS A 427 6.25 19.47 -5.28
N GLU A 428 7.20 19.84 -4.43
CA GLU A 428 8.20 18.91 -3.89
C GLU A 428 7.54 17.90 -2.94
N GLU A 429 6.63 18.35 -2.08
CA GLU A 429 6.03 17.48 -1.06
C GLU A 429 5.02 16.49 -1.64
N LEU A 430 4.24 16.90 -2.65
CA LEU A 430 3.42 15.97 -3.44
C LEU A 430 4.27 14.90 -4.11
N LEU A 431 5.35 15.32 -4.77
CA LEU A 431 6.29 14.44 -5.44
C LEU A 431 6.86 13.41 -4.44
N ARG A 432 7.28 13.87 -3.25
CA ARG A 432 7.77 12.98 -2.19
C ARG A 432 6.73 11.98 -1.72
N LYS A 433 5.47 12.40 -1.55
CA LYS A 433 4.34 11.52 -1.17
C LYS A 433 4.06 10.45 -2.22
N GLN A 434 3.90 10.84 -3.48
CA GLN A 434 3.61 9.91 -4.57
C GLN A 434 4.75 8.91 -4.81
N MET A 435 5.99 9.36 -4.65
CA MET A 435 7.17 8.54 -4.92
C MET A 435 7.71 7.83 -3.68
N LEU A 436 7.14 8.00 -2.49
CA LEU A 436 7.67 7.51 -1.21
C LEU A 436 9.13 7.93 -0.95
N LEU A 437 9.47 9.21 -1.09
CA LEU A 437 10.85 9.69 -0.86
C LEU A 437 11.23 9.87 0.62
N TYR A 438 10.44 9.35 1.55
CA TYR A 438 10.67 9.41 3.00
C TYR A 438 11.37 8.16 3.52
N PRO A 439 12.28 8.28 4.50
CA PRO A 439 13.02 7.13 5.02
C PRO A 439 12.16 6.24 5.92
N VAL A 440 11.13 6.80 6.56
CA VAL A 440 10.12 6.07 7.35
C VAL A 440 8.74 6.43 6.81
N THR A 441 8.04 5.45 6.25
CA THR A 441 6.71 5.62 5.65
C THR A 441 5.69 4.80 6.42
N LEU A 442 4.56 5.42 6.79
CA LEU A 442 3.38 4.73 7.30
C LEU A 442 2.33 4.68 6.19
N THR A 443 1.86 3.50 5.82
CA THR A 443 0.92 3.33 4.71
C THR A 443 -0.07 2.18 4.95
N SER A 444 -0.99 1.95 4.02
CA SER A 444 -1.98 0.87 4.08
C SER A 444 -1.56 -0.33 3.22
N HIS A 445 -2.09 -1.52 3.51
CA HIS A 445 -1.81 -2.70 2.66
C HIS A 445 -2.27 -2.50 1.22
N VAL A 446 -3.38 -1.79 0.99
CA VAL A 446 -3.86 -1.47 -0.36
C VAL A 446 -2.81 -0.67 -1.14
N ASN A 447 -2.20 0.33 -0.51
CA ASN A 447 -1.15 1.14 -1.14
C ASN A 447 0.14 0.35 -1.40
N LEU A 448 0.53 -0.54 -0.48
CA LEU A 448 1.67 -1.43 -0.71
C LEU A 448 1.41 -2.37 -1.90
N PHE A 449 0.25 -3.01 -1.95
CA PHE A 449 -0.11 -3.91 -3.04
C PHE A 449 -0.25 -3.16 -4.37
N ASN A 450 -0.78 -1.93 -4.37
CA ASN A 450 -0.78 -1.08 -5.54
C ASN A 450 0.66 -0.75 -5.99
N SER A 451 1.59 -0.54 -5.05
CA SER A 451 3.01 -0.34 -5.38
C SER A 451 3.65 -1.59 -6.00
N PHE A 452 3.33 -2.79 -5.48
CA PHE A 452 3.87 -4.05 -6.02
C PHE A 452 3.26 -4.43 -7.38
N PHE A 453 1.95 -4.28 -7.54
CA PHE A 453 1.20 -4.90 -8.65
C PHE A 453 0.50 -3.90 -9.57
N GLY A 454 0.28 -2.65 -9.14
CA GLY A 454 -0.44 -1.64 -9.91
C GLY A 454 0.19 -1.39 -11.27
N ILE A 455 -0.61 -1.14 -12.32
CA ILE A 455 -0.14 -1.12 -13.71
C ILE A 455 0.08 0.29 -14.26
N GLY A 456 -0.38 1.32 -13.57
CA GLY A 456 -0.30 2.71 -14.02
C GLY A 456 0.97 3.42 -13.58
N ARG A 457 1.29 4.53 -14.24
CA ARG A 457 2.46 5.38 -13.95
C ARG A 457 2.56 5.72 -12.47
N GLU A 458 1.49 6.26 -11.89
CA GLU A 458 1.44 6.71 -10.48
C GLU A 458 1.71 5.57 -9.50
N SER A 459 1.04 4.42 -9.68
CA SER A 459 1.26 3.23 -8.83
C SER A 459 2.68 2.68 -8.90
N ASN A 460 3.44 2.96 -9.97
CA ASN A 460 4.81 2.46 -10.14
C ASN A 460 5.88 3.49 -9.73
N LEU A 461 5.52 4.73 -9.39
CA LEU A 461 6.49 5.74 -8.94
C LEU A 461 7.25 5.31 -7.67
N SER A 462 6.57 4.57 -6.79
CA SER A 462 7.07 4.13 -5.48
C SER A 462 7.79 2.78 -5.50
N PHE A 463 7.56 1.92 -6.49
CA PHE A 463 8.02 0.52 -6.48
C PHE A 463 9.55 0.39 -6.36
N VAL A 464 10.32 1.17 -7.12
CA VAL A 464 11.79 1.19 -7.06
C VAL A 464 12.30 1.58 -5.65
N GLN A 465 11.54 2.42 -4.93
CA GLN A 465 11.88 2.89 -3.59
C GLN A 465 11.66 1.84 -2.49
N LEU A 466 11.12 0.66 -2.83
CA LEU A 466 10.98 -0.46 -1.92
C LEU A 466 12.25 -1.32 -1.81
N CYS A 467 13.22 -1.13 -2.72
CA CYS A 467 14.51 -1.82 -2.63
C CYS A 467 15.20 -1.53 -1.28
N ASN A 468 15.81 -2.56 -0.68
CA ASN A 468 16.61 -2.45 0.54
C ASN A 468 15.82 -1.89 1.75
N SER A 469 14.54 -2.26 1.87
CA SER A 469 13.64 -1.78 2.93
C SER A 469 13.33 -2.84 3.98
N VAL A 470 12.96 -2.39 5.19
CA VAL A 470 12.21 -3.19 6.17
C VAL A 470 10.73 -2.87 5.98
N ILE A 471 9.91 -3.89 5.74
CA ILE A 471 8.46 -3.76 5.61
C ILE A 471 7.80 -4.52 6.77
N VAL A 472 7.09 -3.79 7.62
CA VAL A 472 6.29 -4.35 8.71
C VAL A 472 4.84 -4.42 8.26
N LEU A 473 4.26 -5.62 8.24
CA LEU A 473 2.87 -5.89 7.88
C LEU A 473 2.08 -6.28 9.13
N ASP A 474 1.15 -5.41 9.53
CA ASP A 474 0.27 -5.65 10.70
C ASP A 474 -1.04 -6.32 10.27
N GLU A 475 -1.53 -7.29 11.04
CA GLU A 475 -2.81 -7.99 10.87
C GLU A 475 -2.98 -8.68 9.48
N ILE A 476 -1.96 -9.43 9.02
CA ILE A 476 -1.96 -10.11 7.71
C ILE A 476 -3.12 -11.10 7.49
N GLN A 477 -3.66 -11.67 8.57
CA GLN A 477 -4.81 -12.58 8.51
C GLN A 477 -6.11 -11.90 8.06
N GLY A 478 -6.14 -10.57 7.98
CA GLY A 478 -7.26 -9.83 7.36
C GLY A 478 -7.33 -9.99 5.83
N TYR A 479 -6.33 -10.58 5.18
CA TYR A 479 -6.34 -10.79 3.73
C TYR A 479 -7.26 -11.94 3.30
N LYS A 480 -7.85 -11.81 2.11
CA LYS A 480 -8.65 -12.86 1.46
C LYS A 480 -7.86 -14.17 1.34
N ASN A 481 -8.34 -15.24 1.99
CA ASN A 481 -7.57 -16.51 2.04
C ASN A 481 -7.30 -17.10 0.65
N SER A 482 -8.20 -16.84 -0.31
CA SER A 482 -8.09 -17.37 -1.68
C SER A 482 -6.79 -17.00 -2.42
N ILE A 483 -6.02 -16.00 -1.95
CA ILE A 483 -4.76 -15.53 -2.55
C ILE A 483 -3.54 -15.68 -1.62
N TRP A 484 -3.68 -16.29 -0.44
CA TRP A 484 -2.60 -16.38 0.56
C TRP A 484 -1.33 -17.07 0.04
N ALA A 485 -1.48 -18.07 -0.82
CA ALA A 485 -0.33 -18.79 -1.39
C ALA A 485 0.44 -17.94 -2.39
N GLU A 486 -0.27 -17.19 -3.24
CA GLU A 486 0.31 -16.22 -4.16
C GLU A 486 1.03 -15.12 -3.39
N ILE A 487 0.44 -14.61 -2.30
CA ILE A 487 1.04 -13.58 -1.44
C ILE A 487 2.36 -14.06 -0.84
N ILE A 488 2.38 -15.20 -0.13
CA ILE A 488 3.60 -15.64 0.54
C ILE A 488 4.70 -16.05 -0.44
N THR A 489 4.33 -16.64 -1.60
CA THR A 489 5.27 -16.94 -2.68
C THR A 489 5.91 -15.65 -3.22
N PHE A 490 5.08 -14.64 -3.50
CA PHE A 490 5.54 -13.37 -4.02
C PHE A 490 6.41 -12.64 -2.99
N PHE A 491 6.00 -12.60 -1.72
CA PHE A 491 6.76 -12.00 -0.61
C PHE A 491 8.12 -12.65 -0.44
N TYR A 492 8.22 -13.97 -0.47
CA TYR A 492 9.51 -14.65 -0.39
C TYR A 492 10.42 -14.28 -1.56
N LYS A 493 9.90 -14.36 -2.80
CA LYS A 493 10.71 -14.08 -3.99
C LYS A 493 11.14 -12.61 -4.08
N ILE A 494 10.23 -11.67 -3.83
CA ILE A 494 10.54 -10.23 -3.86
C ILE A 494 11.49 -9.83 -2.73
N SER A 495 11.36 -10.43 -1.54
CA SER A 495 12.22 -10.13 -0.40
C SER A 495 13.67 -10.54 -0.64
N LYS A 496 13.89 -11.72 -1.23
CA LYS A 496 15.24 -12.16 -1.65
C LYS A 496 15.83 -11.24 -2.73
N LEU A 497 15.08 -10.99 -3.79
CA LEU A 497 15.59 -10.30 -4.99
C LEU A 497 15.82 -8.79 -4.76
N MET A 498 14.93 -8.14 -4.01
CA MET A 498 15.00 -6.69 -3.71
C MET A 498 15.66 -6.38 -2.35
N ASN A 499 16.16 -7.40 -1.64
CA ASN A 499 16.70 -7.27 -0.27
C ASN A 499 15.72 -6.57 0.68
N ILE A 500 14.48 -7.06 0.70
CA ILE A 500 13.45 -6.57 1.62
C ILE A 500 13.41 -7.50 2.82
N LYS A 501 13.32 -6.94 4.03
CA LYS A 501 13.04 -7.70 5.25
C LYS A 501 11.56 -7.53 5.59
N ILE A 502 10.78 -8.60 5.50
CA ILE A 502 9.34 -8.55 5.77
C ILE A 502 9.09 -9.09 7.18
N VAL A 503 8.46 -8.28 8.02
CA VAL A 503 8.02 -8.65 9.37
C VAL A 503 6.50 -8.76 9.36
N LEU A 504 6.00 -9.98 9.50
CA LEU A 504 4.57 -10.28 9.60
C LEU A 504 4.18 -10.32 11.07
N MET A 505 3.16 -9.56 11.45
CA MET A 505 2.69 -9.50 12.84
C MET A 505 1.19 -9.77 12.93
N SER A 506 0.79 -10.59 13.90
CA SER A 506 -0.61 -10.78 14.27
C SER A 506 -0.75 -11.42 15.64
N ALA A 507 -1.97 -11.38 16.21
CA ALA A 507 -2.38 -12.27 17.28
C ALA A 507 -2.66 -13.70 16.79
N THR A 508 -2.96 -13.90 15.51
CA THR A 508 -3.33 -15.18 14.93
C THR A 508 -2.73 -15.25 13.52
N ILE A 509 -1.52 -15.82 13.39
CA ILE A 509 -0.87 -15.96 12.08
C ILE A 509 -1.10 -17.38 11.55
N PRO A 510 -1.77 -17.57 10.39
CA PRO A 510 -1.86 -18.87 9.76
C PRO A 510 -0.46 -19.36 9.34
N ASP A 511 -0.22 -20.67 9.41
CA ASP A 511 0.99 -21.25 8.84
C ASP A 511 0.92 -21.27 7.31
N LEU A 512 1.22 -20.13 6.69
CA LEU A 512 1.15 -19.95 5.24
C LEU A 512 2.11 -20.88 4.47
N ASN A 513 3.16 -21.40 5.12
CA ASN A 513 4.07 -22.36 4.48
C ASN A 513 3.38 -23.68 4.14
N PHE A 514 2.34 -24.06 4.90
CA PHE A 514 1.51 -25.22 4.57
C PHE A 514 0.90 -25.15 3.16
N LEU A 515 0.65 -23.93 2.67
CA LEU A 515 0.12 -23.69 1.32
C LEU A 515 1.19 -23.79 0.22
N LEU A 516 2.48 -23.78 0.59
CA LEU A 516 3.66 -23.85 -0.28
C LEU A 516 4.21 -25.27 -0.41
N ASP A 517 4.11 -26.09 0.63
CA ASP A 517 4.60 -27.48 0.69
C ASP A 517 3.97 -28.41 -0.37
N LEU A 518 2.87 -28.00 -0.99
CA LEU A 518 2.21 -28.69 -2.11
C LEU A 518 2.98 -28.67 -3.44
N GLN A 519 4.08 -27.92 -3.53
CA GLN A 519 4.78 -27.68 -4.80
C GLN A 519 6.13 -28.38 -4.93
N GLU A 520 6.54 -29.19 -3.95
CA GLU A 520 7.81 -29.96 -3.92
C GLU A 520 9.10 -29.13 -4.20
N LYS A 521 9.06 -27.79 -4.17
CA LYS A 521 10.15 -26.97 -4.75
C LYS A 521 10.72 -25.84 -3.90
N ALA A 522 10.16 -25.51 -2.75
CA ALA A 522 10.85 -24.63 -1.80
C ALA A 522 10.21 -24.67 -0.42
N VAL A 523 10.96 -25.13 0.59
CA VAL A 523 10.73 -24.69 1.97
C VAL A 523 11.09 -23.21 1.99
N VAL A 524 10.13 -22.35 2.29
CA VAL A 524 10.40 -20.92 2.49
C VAL A 524 10.96 -20.75 3.91
N PRO A 525 12.25 -20.37 4.06
CA PRO A 525 12.82 -20.11 5.37
C PRO A 525 12.03 -18.99 6.03
N ARG A 526 11.61 -19.21 7.28
CA ARG A 526 10.98 -18.20 8.11
C ARG A 526 11.59 -18.24 9.50
N VAL A 527 11.65 -17.07 10.12
CA VAL A 527 12.09 -16.93 11.51
C VAL A 527 10.86 -16.63 12.35
N ASN A 528 10.50 -17.58 13.22
CA ASN A 528 9.54 -17.30 14.28
C ASN A 528 10.26 -16.51 15.36
N LEU A 529 9.89 -15.24 15.54
CA LEU A 529 10.52 -14.34 16.52
C LEU A 529 10.11 -14.65 17.96
N LEU A 530 9.08 -15.47 18.15
CA LEU A 530 8.63 -16.02 19.42
C LEU A 530 8.42 -17.53 19.27
N PRO A 531 9.49 -18.34 19.23
CA PRO A 531 9.38 -19.79 19.06
C PRO A 531 8.54 -20.45 20.17
N ASN A 532 8.51 -19.87 21.38
CA ASN A 532 7.72 -20.34 22.51
C ASN A 532 6.48 -19.48 22.77
N ALA A 533 5.85 -18.91 21.73
CA ALA A 533 4.69 -18.04 21.84
C ALA A 533 3.60 -18.57 22.79
N LYS A 534 3.35 -19.90 22.77
CA LYS A 534 2.38 -20.60 23.64
C LYS A 534 2.55 -20.28 25.14
N LYS A 535 3.78 -20.07 25.63
CA LYS A 535 4.05 -19.65 27.02
C LYS A 535 3.32 -18.34 27.36
N TYR A 536 3.36 -17.37 26.44
CA TYR A 536 2.73 -16.06 26.64
C TYR A 536 1.22 -16.14 26.48
N TYR A 537 0.72 -16.85 25.46
CA TYR A 537 -0.73 -17.06 25.28
C TYR A 537 -1.39 -17.75 26.46
N LEU A 538 -0.70 -18.69 27.12
CA LEU A 538 -1.23 -19.42 28.27
C LEU A 538 -1.06 -18.69 29.61
N ASN A 539 -0.34 -17.57 29.65
CA ASN A 539 -0.21 -16.79 30.88
C ASN A 539 -1.56 -16.20 31.30
N LYS A 540 -1.88 -16.25 32.60
CA LYS A 540 -3.17 -15.77 33.14
C LYS A 540 -3.49 -14.32 32.75
N LEU A 541 -2.49 -13.46 32.65
CA LEU A 541 -2.66 -12.05 32.29
C LEU A 541 -3.06 -11.82 30.82
N PHE A 542 -2.83 -12.80 29.95
CA PHE A 542 -3.32 -12.77 28.56
C PHE A 542 -4.54 -13.68 28.37
N LYS A 543 -4.45 -14.94 28.82
CA LYS A 543 -5.48 -15.97 28.63
C LYS A 543 -6.75 -15.69 29.43
N ASN A 544 -6.60 -15.42 30.72
CA ASN A 544 -7.70 -15.35 31.70
C ASN A 544 -8.11 -13.92 32.03
N ARG A 545 -7.63 -12.95 31.23
CA ARG A 545 -7.99 -11.53 31.32
C ARG A 545 -9.49 -11.30 31.08
N VAL A 546 -10.12 -12.18 30.30
CA VAL A 546 -11.52 -12.12 29.90
C VAL A 546 -12.15 -13.49 30.12
N GLU A 547 -13.25 -13.54 30.86
CA GLU A 547 -14.12 -14.72 30.96
C GLU A 547 -14.95 -14.85 29.69
N LEU A 548 -14.93 -16.03 29.06
CA LEU A 548 -15.69 -16.31 27.84
C LEU A 548 -16.95 -17.09 28.19
N ASP A 549 -18.11 -16.56 27.79
CA ASP A 549 -19.43 -17.12 28.06
C ASP A 549 -20.16 -17.47 26.76
N PHE A 550 -20.41 -18.77 26.59
CA PHE A 550 -21.09 -19.33 25.41
C PHE A 550 -22.55 -19.71 25.70
N SER A 551 -23.12 -19.26 26.83
CA SER A 551 -24.47 -19.67 27.25
C SER A 551 -25.55 -19.19 26.28
N LEU A 552 -25.38 -18.00 25.68
CA LEU A 552 -26.37 -17.43 24.75
C LEU A 552 -26.42 -18.22 23.42
N LEU A 553 -25.32 -18.86 23.00
CA LEU A 553 -25.29 -19.72 21.81
C LEU A 553 -26.15 -20.98 21.94
N LYS A 554 -26.56 -21.35 23.16
CA LYS A 554 -27.49 -22.48 23.37
C LYS A 554 -28.92 -22.14 22.94
N ASP A 555 -29.25 -20.85 22.87
CA ASP A 555 -30.55 -20.37 22.44
C ASP A 555 -30.58 -20.18 20.93
N LYS A 556 -31.12 -21.19 20.22
CA LYS A 556 -31.23 -21.14 18.75
C LYS A 556 -32.21 -20.09 18.22
N CYS A 557 -33.00 -19.47 19.10
CA CYS A 557 -33.95 -18.41 18.77
C CYS A 557 -33.56 -17.11 19.49
N PHE A 558 -32.26 -16.83 19.60
CA PHE A 558 -31.76 -15.59 20.19
C PHE A 558 -32.19 -14.39 19.34
N SER A 559 -32.63 -13.31 19.98
CA SER A 559 -33.21 -12.15 19.30
C SER A 559 -32.70 -10.83 19.89
N LEU A 560 -32.89 -9.74 19.16
CA LEU A 560 -32.55 -8.39 19.63
C LEU A 560 -33.28 -8.02 20.93
N ASP A 561 -34.52 -8.48 21.13
CA ASP A 561 -35.26 -8.28 22.39
C ASP A 561 -34.54 -8.95 23.58
N LYS A 562 -34.07 -10.18 23.39
CA LYS A 562 -33.32 -10.91 24.43
C LYS A 562 -32.00 -10.23 24.71
N LEU A 563 -31.30 -9.78 23.67
CA LEU A 563 -30.04 -9.04 23.80
C LEU A 563 -30.23 -7.75 24.60
N GLN A 564 -31.24 -6.96 24.28
CA GLN A 564 -31.60 -5.76 25.03
C GLN A 564 -31.90 -6.06 26.50
N ASN A 565 -32.71 -7.10 26.78
CA ASN A 565 -33.03 -7.48 28.15
C ASN A 565 -31.79 -7.87 28.95
N ILE A 566 -30.84 -8.60 28.34
CA ILE A 566 -29.56 -8.95 28.98
C ILE A 566 -28.76 -7.69 29.34
N ILE A 567 -28.70 -6.71 28.45
CA ILE A 567 -27.99 -5.45 28.69
C ILE A 567 -28.61 -4.70 29.87
N SER A 568 -29.94 -4.59 29.89
CA SER A 568 -30.69 -3.99 31.00
C SER A 568 -30.45 -4.74 32.31
N ASP A 569 -30.51 -6.07 32.30
CA ASP A 569 -30.30 -6.94 33.45
C ASP A 569 -28.90 -6.78 34.06
N ILE A 570 -27.86 -6.78 33.22
CA ILE A 570 -26.46 -6.57 33.65
C ILE A 570 -26.36 -5.24 34.38
N GLN A 571 -26.98 -4.20 33.85
CA GLN A 571 -26.92 -2.85 34.41
C GLN A 571 -27.74 -2.71 35.70
N GLU A 572 -28.88 -3.40 35.81
CA GLU A 572 -29.68 -3.42 37.04
C GLU A 572 -28.98 -4.17 38.17
N LYS A 573 -28.31 -5.28 37.85
CA LYS A 573 -27.66 -6.15 38.85
C LYS A 573 -26.26 -5.69 39.24
N GLU A 574 -25.47 -5.19 38.28
CA GLU A 574 -24.05 -4.86 38.49
C GLU A 574 -23.74 -3.36 38.51
N GLY A 575 -24.72 -2.49 38.25
CA GLY A 575 -24.56 -1.03 38.22
C GLY A 575 -23.97 -0.48 36.92
N PRO A 576 -23.43 0.76 36.94
CA PRO A 576 -22.78 1.40 35.78
C PRO A 576 -21.64 0.55 35.21
N LYS A 577 -21.73 0.23 33.91
CA LYS A 577 -20.72 -0.56 33.19
C LYS A 577 -20.45 0.01 31.82
N ARG A 578 -19.24 -0.24 31.32
CA ARG A 578 -18.86 0.04 29.94
C ARG A 578 -19.04 -1.24 29.10
N ILE A 579 -20.04 -1.24 28.23
CA ILE A 579 -20.48 -2.39 27.44
C ILE A 579 -20.15 -2.15 25.97
N LEU A 580 -19.53 -3.15 25.33
CA LEU A 580 -19.27 -3.18 23.90
C LEU A 580 -20.15 -4.26 23.26
N ILE A 581 -20.85 -3.92 22.20
CA ILE A 581 -21.67 -4.86 21.44
C ILE A 581 -21.20 -4.81 20.01
N GLU A 582 -20.84 -5.97 19.45
CA GLU A 582 -20.49 -6.08 18.04
C GLU A 582 -21.52 -6.90 17.28
N CYS A 583 -22.04 -6.34 16.20
CA CYS A 583 -22.97 -6.98 15.27
C CYS A 583 -22.30 -7.20 13.92
N ILE A 584 -22.67 -8.27 13.20
CA ILE A 584 -22.10 -8.54 11.87
C ILE A 584 -22.62 -7.51 10.86
N SER A 585 -23.92 -7.23 10.87
CA SER A 585 -24.54 -6.31 9.92
C SER A 585 -24.77 -4.91 10.50
N THR A 586 -24.65 -3.90 9.65
CA THR A 586 -24.97 -2.50 10.00
C THR A 586 -26.44 -2.32 10.33
N LYS A 587 -27.33 -3.13 9.72
CA LYS A 587 -28.76 -3.13 10.00
C LYS A 587 -29.04 -3.57 11.44
N THR A 588 -28.49 -4.71 11.86
CA THR A 588 -28.68 -5.25 13.22
C THR A 588 -28.13 -4.29 14.27
N ALA A 589 -26.97 -3.66 14.01
CA ALA A 589 -26.42 -2.61 14.86
C ALA A 589 -27.39 -1.41 15.01
N ARG A 590 -27.96 -0.93 13.91
CA ARG A 590 -28.90 0.19 13.89
C ARG A 590 -30.22 -0.12 14.60
N ASP A 591 -30.78 -1.30 14.33
CA ASP A 591 -32.03 -1.75 14.96
C ASP A 591 -31.85 -1.84 16.48
N LEU A 592 -30.72 -2.37 16.95
CA LEU A 592 -30.39 -2.41 18.38
C LEU A 592 -30.20 -1.01 18.97
N PHE A 593 -29.50 -0.11 18.28
CA PHE A 593 -29.28 1.26 18.75
C PHE A 593 -30.58 2.02 18.94
N ASN A 594 -31.47 1.98 17.95
CA ASN A 594 -32.78 2.62 18.01
C ASN A 594 -33.61 2.07 19.19
N LYS A 595 -33.65 0.74 19.32
CA LYS A 595 -34.37 0.06 20.41
C LYS A 595 -33.85 0.43 21.79
N MET A 596 -32.53 0.60 21.93
CA MET A 596 -31.88 1.01 23.17
C MET A 596 -32.14 2.48 23.51
N LYS A 597 -32.33 3.35 22.51
CA LYS A 597 -32.73 4.75 22.72
C LYS A 597 -34.19 4.91 23.15
N GLU A 598 -35.10 4.14 22.56
CA GLU A 598 -36.54 4.24 22.83
C GLU A 598 -36.92 3.90 24.29
N ASN A 599 -36.20 2.98 24.93
CA ASN A 599 -36.52 2.48 26.28
C ASN A 599 -36.04 3.36 27.45
N HIS A 600 -35.98 4.69 27.25
CA HIS A 600 -35.56 5.71 28.23
C HIS A 600 -34.32 5.34 29.07
N THR A 601 -33.16 5.83 28.63
CA THR A 601 -31.92 5.81 29.41
C THR A 601 -32.14 6.40 30.82
N LYS A 602 -31.71 5.67 31.86
CA LYS A 602 -31.42 6.27 33.18
C LYS A 602 -30.61 7.56 32.96
N GLU A 603 -30.89 8.61 33.73
CA GLU A 603 -30.12 9.87 33.69
C GLU A 603 -28.61 9.57 33.73
N GLY A 604 -27.86 10.03 32.72
CA GLY A 604 -26.40 9.95 32.66
C GLY A 604 -25.77 8.80 31.87
N ARG A 605 -26.56 7.93 31.21
CA ARG A 605 -26.00 6.87 30.34
C ARG A 605 -25.65 7.37 28.94
N ILE A 606 -24.47 7.00 28.46
CA ILE A 606 -24.04 7.25 27.07
C ILE A 606 -24.31 6.02 26.21
N ILE A 607 -25.07 6.16 25.13
CA ILE A 607 -25.28 5.12 24.11
C ILE A 607 -24.84 5.67 22.76
N VAL A 608 -23.90 4.98 22.11
CA VAL A 608 -23.33 5.39 20.82
C VAL A 608 -23.30 4.19 19.86
N GLU A 609 -23.38 4.48 18.57
CA GLU A 609 -23.27 3.47 17.50
C GLU A 609 -22.07 3.79 16.59
N LEU A 610 -21.22 2.81 16.28
CA LEU A 610 -20.07 2.92 15.38
C LEU A 610 -20.14 1.93 14.21
N THR A 611 -20.22 2.41 12.98
CA THR A 611 -20.33 1.59 11.77
C THR A 611 -19.32 1.97 10.68
N GLY A 612 -19.22 1.13 9.65
CA GLY A 612 -18.39 1.39 8.45
C GLY A 612 -18.82 2.64 7.66
N TYR A 613 -20.06 3.11 7.86
CA TYR A 613 -20.59 4.30 7.21
C TYR A 613 -20.29 5.59 7.93
N ASP A 614 -19.73 5.56 9.14
CA ASP A 614 -19.48 6.79 9.89
C ASP A 614 -18.32 7.58 9.31
N SER A 615 -18.35 8.91 9.40
CA SER A 615 -17.21 9.74 8.98
C SER A 615 -16.03 9.56 9.95
N SER A 616 -14.81 9.80 9.46
CA SER A 616 -13.62 9.71 10.32
C SER A 616 -13.64 10.70 11.50
N SER A 617 -14.23 11.88 11.31
CA SER A 617 -14.39 12.90 12.35
C SER A 617 -15.39 12.46 13.43
N TYR A 618 -16.55 11.92 13.04
CA TYR A 618 -17.53 11.38 13.97
C TYR A 618 -16.93 10.27 14.84
N ARG A 619 -16.22 9.31 14.21
CA ARG A 619 -15.55 8.23 14.96
C ARG A 619 -14.54 8.77 15.97
N LYS A 620 -13.71 9.76 15.60
CA LYS A 620 -12.76 10.40 16.52
C LYS A 620 -13.46 11.05 17.72
N LYS A 621 -14.56 11.76 17.49
CA LYS A 621 -15.35 12.43 18.54
C LYS A 621 -15.99 11.43 19.51
N VAL A 622 -16.58 10.35 19.01
CA VAL A 622 -17.10 9.27 19.87
C VAL A 622 -15.97 8.69 20.72
N LEU A 623 -14.83 8.38 20.10
CA LEU A 623 -13.68 7.80 20.80
C LEU A 623 -13.10 8.74 21.87
N SER A 624 -13.07 10.06 21.63
CA SER A 624 -12.58 11.01 22.63
C SER A 624 -13.48 11.07 23.87
N ILE A 625 -14.80 11.04 23.68
CA ILE A 625 -15.78 11.04 24.77
C ILE A 625 -15.70 9.74 25.57
N ILE A 626 -15.71 8.58 24.91
CA ILE A 626 -15.73 7.31 25.62
C ILE A 626 -14.39 7.04 26.32
N ASN A 627 -13.27 7.54 25.80
CA ASN A 627 -11.93 7.27 26.37
C ASN A 627 -11.45 8.34 27.35
N GLU A 628 -12.25 9.37 27.61
CA GLU A 628 -11.91 10.43 28.54
C GLU A 628 -11.65 9.88 29.95
N LYS A 629 -10.52 10.29 30.54
CA LYS A 629 -10.06 9.84 31.87
C LYS A 629 -9.70 11.04 32.73
N ASP A 630 -9.93 10.92 34.02
CA ASP A 630 -9.46 11.88 35.01
C ASP A 630 -7.94 11.80 35.22
N GLU A 631 -7.39 12.70 36.05
CA GLU A 631 -5.96 12.75 36.38
C GLU A 631 -5.42 11.45 37.01
N LYS A 632 -6.29 10.60 37.56
CA LYS A 632 -5.95 9.30 38.15
C LYS A 632 -6.03 8.16 37.12
N GLY A 633 -6.36 8.45 35.86
CA GLY A 633 -6.50 7.49 34.79
C GLY A 633 -7.81 6.69 34.84
N ILE A 634 -8.81 7.15 35.61
CA ILE A 634 -10.13 6.52 35.73
C ILE A 634 -11.05 7.13 34.67
N PHE A 635 -11.81 6.28 33.97
CA PHE A 635 -12.77 6.76 32.98
C PHE A 635 -13.82 7.69 33.62
N ILE A 636 -14.00 8.85 33.01
CA ILE A 636 -15.04 9.82 33.41
C ILE A 636 -16.41 9.21 33.14
N ASN A 637 -16.59 8.70 31.92
CA ASN A 637 -17.82 8.06 31.48
C ASN A 637 -17.82 6.57 31.87
N LYS A 638 -18.50 6.22 32.96
CA LYS A 638 -18.53 4.85 33.51
C LYS A 638 -19.73 4.02 33.06
N ASP A 639 -20.85 4.65 32.67
CA ASP A 639 -22.01 3.97 32.07
C ASP A 639 -22.06 4.29 30.57
N VAL A 640 -21.51 3.37 29.77
CA VAL A 640 -21.36 3.55 28.32
C VAL A 640 -21.78 2.28 27.61
N VAL A 641 -22.62 2.38 26.59
CA VAL A 641 -22.94 1.29 25.67
C VAL A 641 -22.49 1.69 24.27
N VAL A 642 -21.56 0.93 23.72
CA VAL A 642 -21.08 1.10 22.35
C VAL A 642 -21.60 -0.06 21.51
N ILE A 643 -22.46 0.24 20.55
CA ILE A 643 -22.94 -0.72 19.56
C ILE A 643 -22.10 -0.51 18.29
N ALA A 644 -21.47 -1.55 17.77
CA ALA A 644 -20.55 -1.40 16.65
C ALA A 644 -20.67 -2.55 15.64
N THR A 645 -20.18 -2.30 14.43
CA THR A 645 -19.78 -3.38 13.52
C THR A 645 -18.29 -3.68 13.64
N GLN A 646 -17.70 -4.40 12.68
CA GLN A 646 -16.29 -4.82 12.69
C GLN A 646 -15.28 -3.65 12.70
N VAL A 647 -15.73 -2.40 12.59
CA VAL A 647 -14.88 -1.20 12.63
C VAL A 647 -14.05 -1.06 13.91
N ILE A 648 -14.45 -1.73 15.00
CA ILE A 648 -13.73 -1.74 16.29
C ILE A 648 -12.68 -2.87 16.41
N GLU A 649 -12.72 -3.87 15.53
CA GLU A 649 -11.89 -5.08 15.64
C GLU A 649 -10.42 -4.78 15.41
N ALA A 650 -10.11 -3.88 14.49
CA ALA A 650 -8.74 -3.50 14.17
C ALA A 650 -8.44 -2.07 14.63
N GLY A 651 -7.38 -1.97 15.43
CA GLY A 651 -6.68 -0.77 15.90
C GLY A 651 -7.48 0.40 16.50
N VAL A 652 -8.76 0.26 16.80
CA VAL A 652 -9.46 1.22 17.67
C VAL A 652 -8.95 1.05 19.11
N ASP A 653 -8.57 2.15 19.76
CA ASP A 653 -8.22 2.14 21.18
C ASP A 653 -9.47 2.31 22.03
N ILE A 654 -10.06 1.17 22.40
CA ILE A 654 -11.24 1.07 23.24
C ILE A 654 -10.97 0.01 24.32
N ASP A 655 -11.37 0.32 25.56
CA ASP A 655 -11.22 -0.54 26.73
C ASP A 655 -12.56 -0.57 27.50
N MET A 656 -13.21 -1.73 27.47
CA MET A 656 -14.57 -1.95 27.99
C MET A 656 -14.61 -3.05 29.04
N ASP A 657 -15.68 -3.11 29.83
CA ASP A 657 -15.82 -4.06 30.93
C ASP A 657 -16.50 -5.35 30.47
N ILE A 658 -17.54 -5.22 29.65
CA ILE A 658 -18.35 -6.34 29.16
C ILE A 658 -18.45 -6.27 27.64
N GLY A 659 -18.29 -7.41 26.99
CA GLY A 659 -18.47 -7.56 25.56
C GLY A 659 -19.64 -8.47 25.22
N LEU A 660 -20.41 -8.14 24.19
CA LEU A 660 -21.38 -9.03 23.56
C LEU A 660 -21.05 -9.07 22.06
N LYS A 661 -20.77 -10.25 21.50
CA LYS A 661 -20.37 -10.38 20.10
C LYS A 661 -21.22 -11.38 19.36
N ASP A 662 -21.70 -10.96 18.20
CA ASP A 662 -22.29 -11.83 17.19
C ASP A 662 -21.18 -12.64 16.53
N ILE A 663 -21.29 -13.97 16.55
CA ILE A 663 -20.19 -14.87 16.19
C ILE A 663 -19.87 -14.83 14.70
N SER A 664 -18.58 -14.88 14.37
CA SER A 664 -18.10 -14.82 12.99
C SER A 664 -16.93 -15.79 12.75
N ILE A 665 -15.71 -15.27 12.60
CA ILE A 665 -14.47 -16.03 12.47
C ILE A 665 -13.64 -15.92 13.75
N LEU A 666 -12.92 -16.99 14.12
CA LEU A 666 -12.20 -17.05 15.39
C LEU A 666 -11.18 -15.91 15.60
N ASP A 667 -10.59 -15.40 14.51
CA ASP A 667 -9.67 -14.26 14.54
C ASP A 667 -10.36 -12.97 15.05
N ALA A 668 -11.57 -12.72 14.56
CA ALA A 668 -12.41 -11.60 14.96
C ALA A 668 -12.83 -11.73 16.43
N GLU A 669 -13.17 -12.95 16.88
CA GLU A 669 -13.50 -13.21 18.28
C GLU A 669 -12.32 -12.87 19.22
N GLU A 670 -11.10 -13.25 18.86
CA GLU A 670 -9.90 -12.92 19.65
C GLU A 670 -9.59 -11.42 19.63
N GLN A 671 -9.74 -10.77 18.48
CA GLN A 671 -9.53 -9.32 18.35
C GLN A 671 -10.53 -8.54 19.21
N PHE A 672 -11.80 -8.95 19.20
CA PHE A 672 -12.84 -8.38 20.05
C PHE A 672 -12.54 -8.57 21.54
N CYS A 673 -12.12 -9.78 21.95
CA CYS A 673 -11.67 -10.02 23.33
C CYS A 673 -10.49 -9.10 23.71
N GLY A 674 -9.67 -8.68 22.74
CA GLY A 674 -8.62 -7.66 22.89
C GLY A 674 -9.11 -6.27 23.30
N ARG A 675 -10.41 -5.99 23.16
CA ARG A 675 -11.06 -4.71 23.52
C ARG A 675 -11.73 -4.72 24.90
N ILE A 676 -11.89 -5.89 25.50
CA ILE A 676 -12.50 -6.06 26.83
C ILE A 676 -11.41 -6.22 27.88
N ASN A 677 -11.41 -5.41 28.93
CA ASN A 677 -10.39 -5.36 29.99
C ASN A 677 -8.96 -5.23 29.42
N ARG A 678 -8.77 -4.35 28.43
CA ARG A 678 -7.51 -4.15 27.69
C ARG A 678 -6.36 -3.75 28.61
N SER A 679 -6.67 -3.00 29.66
CA SER A 679 -5.71 -2.60 30.69
C SER A 679 -5.32 -3.72 31.67
N SER A 680 -6.09 -4.82 31.73
CA SER A 680 -5.94 -5.92 32.71
C SER A 680 -6.11 -5.47 34.17
N LEU A 681 -6.76 -4.32 34.40
CA LEU A 681 -6.95 -3.73 35.74
C LEU A 681 -8.32 -4.06 36.33
N ARG A 682 -9.25 -4.60 35.53
CA ARG A 682 -10.65 -4.85 35.92
C ARG A 682 -11.03 -6.31 35.67
N PHE A 683 -12.27 -6.68 36.01
CA PHE A 683 -12.87 -7.92 35.56
C PHE A 683 -13.46 -7.71 34.16
N GLY A 684 -13.22 -8.65 33.24
CA GLY A 684 -13.71 -8.59 31.87
C GLY A 684 -14.50 -9.86 31.52
N LYS A 685 -15.65 -9.71 30.88
CA LYS A 685 -16.48 -10.84 30.44
C LYS A 685 -17.02 -10.63 29.04
N VAL A 686 -16.99 -11.66 28.21
CA VAL A 686 -17.54 -11.65 26.85
C VAL A 686 -18.62 -12.71 26.72
N PHE A 687 -19.77 -12.31 26.19
CA PHE A 687 -20.87 -13.19 25.80
C PHE A 687 -20.90 -13.30 24.28
N PHE A 688 -21.02 -14.53 23.78
CA PHE A 688 -21.17 -14.79 22.35
C PHE A 688 -22.63 -15.13 22.04
N PHE A 689 -23.20 -14.49 21.02
CA PHE A 689 -24.55 -14.74 20.53
C PHE A 689 -24.53 -14.98 19.01
N HIS A 690 -25.65 -15.43 18.45
CA HIS A 690 -25.80 -15.67 17.02
C HIS A 690 -27.13 -15.09 16.54
N ILE A 691 -27.08 -13.98 15.78
CA ILE A 691 -28.25 -13.34 15.15
C ILE A 691 -28.05 -13.26 13.64
N ASP A 692 -26.91 -12.74 13.20
CA ASP A 692 -26.60 -12.54 11.78
C ASP A 692 -25.77 -13.70 11.21
N GLU A 693 -25.95 -13.99 9.92
CA GLU A 693 -25.12 -14.96 9.19
C GLU A 693 -23.79 -14.33 8.74
N ALA A 694 -22.67 -14.88 9.21
CA ALA A 694 -21.33 -14.32 8.94
C ALA A 694 -20.91 -14.33 7.46
N ASP A 695 -21.46 -15.22 6.64
CA ASP A 695 -21.25 -15.28 5.17
C ASP A 695 -21.54 -13.94 4.48
N VAL A 696 -22.52 -13.17 4.98
CA VAL A 696 -22.90 -11.88 4.37
C VAL A 696 -21.71 -10.92 4.30
N VAL A 697 -20.82 -10.94 5.30
CA VAL A 697 -19.63 -10.09 5.38
C VAL A 697 -18.37 -10.81 4.92
N TYR A 698 -18.21 -12.09 5.29
CA TYR A 698 -17.01 -12.89 5.05
C TYR A 698 -17.18 -13.88 3.88
N LYS A 699 -17.95 -13.50 2.86
CA LYS A 699 -18.28 -14.35 1.72
C LYS A 699 -17.05 -15.00 1.08
N GLY A 700 -17.05 -16.34 1.04
CA GLY A 700 -15.97 -17.13 0.44
C GLY A 700 -14.68 -17.19 1.27
N ASP A 701 -14.75 -16.80 2.55
CA ASP A 701 -13.69 -17.01 3.53
C ASP A 701 -13.74 -18.47 4.06
N TRP A 702 -12.60 -19.16 4.04
CA TRP A 702 -12.54 -20.58 4.39
C TRP A 702 -12.62 -20.81 5.90
N ARG A 703 -12.43 -19.76 6.71
CA ARG A 703 -12.51 -19.83 8.16
C ARG A 703 -13.94 -19.95 8.67
N LEU A 704 -14.94 -19.66 7.83
CA LEU A 704 -16.36 -19.82 8.15
C LEU A 704 -16.82 -21.28 8.24
N GLU A 705 -15.99 -22.26 7.88
CA GLU A 705 -16.36 -23.68 7.98
C GLU A 705 -16.63 -24.14 9.42
N GLN A 706 -16.11 -23.40 10.41
CA GLN A 706 -16.29 -23.67 11.83
C GLN A 706 -16.47 -22.36 12.59
N ASP A 707 -17.42 -22.36 13.53
CA ASP A 707 -17.73 -21.21 14.38
C ASP A 707 -17.88 -21.63 15.85
N LEU A 708 -18.23 -20.69 16.72
CA LEU A 708 -18.37 -20.94 18.16
C LEU A 708 -19.61 -21.76 18.55
N ASN A 709 -20.50 -22.16 17.63
CA ASN A 709 -21.53 -23.17 17.92
C ASN A 709 -20.92 -24.56 18.15
N ASP A 710 -19.73 -24.82 17.62
CA ASP A 710 -18.97 -26.05 17.86
C ASP A 710 -18.17 -25.95 19.17
N VAL A 711 -18.41 -26.89 20.08
CA VAL A 711 -17.74 -26.99 21.38
C VAL A 711 -16.23 -27.15 21.22
N ASP A 712 -15.74 -27.79 20.17
CA ASP A 712 -14.31 -27.91 19.92
C ASP A 712 -13.68 -26.58 19.53
N VAL A 713 -14.39 -25.71 18.79
CA VAL A 713 -13.92 -24.35 18.48
C VAL A 713 -13.94 -23.47 19.72
N GLN A 714 -14.95 -23.60 20.58
CA GLN A 714 -14.96 -22.95 21.90
C GLN A 714 -13.71 -23.32 22.72
N ARG A 715 -13.34 -24.61 22.74
CA ARG A 715 -12.11 -25.09 23.39
C ARG A 715 -10.86 -24.49 22.76
N MET A 716 -10.81 -24.34 21.44
CA MET A 716 -9.69 -23.68 20.76
C MET A 716 -9.55 -22.21 21.18
N LEU A 717 -10.65 -21.45 21.26
CA LEU A 717 -10.62 -20.05 21.73
C LEU A 717 -10.17 -19.94 23.19
N ILE A 718 -10.77 -20.75 24.08
CA ILE A 718 -10.39 -20.81 25.50
C ILE A 718 -8.91 -21.19 25.62
N GLY A 719 -8.46 -22.20 24.86
CA GLY A 719 -7.11 -22.73 24.86
C GLY A 719 -6.07 -21.82 24.20
N LYS A 720 -6.50 -20.84 23.41
CA LYS A 720 -5.68 -20.04 22.48
C LYS A 720 -4.94 -20.93 21.47
N GLU A 721 -5.61 -21.95 20.96
CA GLU A 721 -5.08 -22.96 20.02
C GLU A 721 -5.34 -22.57 18.55
N PHE A 722 -4.94 -21.37 18.15
CA PHE A 722 -5.24 -20.83 16.81
C PHE A 722 -4.62 -21.66 15.67
N GLY A 723 -3.46 -22.28 15.90
CA GLY A 723 -2.86 -23.20 14.93
C GLY A 723 -3.81 -24.34 14.54
N ARG A 724 -4.50 -24.93 15.52
CA ARG A 724 -5.48 -26.01 15.30
C ARG A 724 -6.71 -25.51 14.56
N PHE A 725 -7.16 -24.28 14.83
CA PHE A 725 -8.24 -23.65 14.07
C PHE A 725 -7.89 -23.51 12.59
N TYR A 726 -6.66 -23.11 12.28
CA TYR A 726 -6.21 -22.95 10.89
C TYR A 726 -5.98 -24.26 10.14
N GLU A 727 -5.83 -25.40 10.83
CA GLU A 727 -5.59 -26.69 10.17
C GLU A 727 -6.69 -27.04 9.17
N LEU A 728 -7.98 -26.91 9.55
CA LEU A 728 -9.09 -27.28 8.68
C LEU A 728 -9.22 -26.34 7.47
N PRO A 729 -9.29 -25.00 7.62
CA PRO A 729 -9.31 -24.08 6.48
C PRO A 729 -8.12 -24.28 5.53
N LEU A 730 -6.91 -24.47 6.07
CA LEU A 730 -5.72 -24.69 5.25
C LEU A 730 -5.78 -26.04 4.51
N GLN A 731 -6.23 -27.11 5.17
CA GLN A 731 -6.45 -28.43 4.54
C GLN A 731 -7.50 -28.33 3.43
N ARG A 732 -8.60 -27.63 3.65
CA ARG A 732 -9.69 -27.44 2.68
C ARG A 732 -9.24 -26.62 1.48
N MET A 733 -8.53 -25.53 1.70
CA MET A 733 -7.87 -24.76 0.64
C MET A 733 -6.92 -25.65 -0.18
N LYS A 734 -6.17 -26.53 0.49
CA LYS A 734 -5.27 -27.51 -0.14
C LYS A 734 -6.02 -28.55 -0.96
N GLU A 735 -7.07 -29.17 -0.43
CA GLU A 735 -7.93 -30.12 -1.14
C GLU A 735 -8.65 -29.49 -2.33
N HIS A 736 -9.17 -28.28 -2.15
CA HIS A 736 -9.86 -27.52 -3.20
C HIS A 736 -8.89 -27.12 -4.32
N LYS A 737 -7.63 -26.78 -3.99
CA LYS A 737 -6.56 -26.61 -4.98
C LYS A 737 -6.29 -27.89 -5.76
N LEU A 738 -6.22 -29.04 -5.09
CA LEU A 738 -5.98 -30.33 -5.74
C LEU A 738 -7.15 -30.75 -6.67
N ARG A 739 -8.39 -30.41 -6.33
CA ARG A 739 -9.59 -30.80 -7.09
C ARG A 739 -10.00 -29.82 -8.20
N TYR A 740 -9.88 -28.51 -7.99
CA TYR A 740 -10.44 -27.48 -8.90
C TYR A 740 -9.54 -26.26 -9.16
N HIS A 741 -8.55 -25.95 -8.30
CA HIS A 741 -7.84 -24.65 -8.32
C HIS A 741 -6.32 -24.67 -8.52
N LYS A 742 -5.71 -25.81 -8.90
CA LYS A 742 -4.33 -25.84 -9.43
C LYS A 742 -4.16 -24.81 -10.55
N GLN A 743 -5.22 -24.64 -11.36
CA GLN A 743 -5.34 -23.61 -12.38
C GLN A 743 -5.12 -22.18 -11.89
N ASN A 744 -5.52 -21.77 -10.67
CA ASN A 744 -5.40 -20.34 -10.28
C ASN A 744 -3.98 -19.94 -9.90
N PHE A 745 -3.26 -20.80 -9.15
CA PHE A 745 -1.86 -20.53 -8.82
C PHE A 745 -0.96 -20.79 -10.04
N GLU A 746 -1.21 -21.87 -10.80
CA GLU A 746 -0.54 -22.09 -12.08
C GLU A 746 -0.84 -20.95 -13.05
N SER A 747 -2.06 -20.40 -13.06
CA SER A 747 -2.42 -19.20 -13.81
C SER A 747 -1.69 -17.97 -13.29
N PHE A 748 -1.58 -17.77 -11.98
CA PHE A 748 -0.80 -16.67 -11.42
C PHE A 748 0.67 -16.73 -11.84
N THR A 749 1.33 -17.88 -11.62
CA THR A 749 2.73 -18.09 -12.04
C THR A 749 2.89 -18.00 -13.56
N TYR A 750 1.95 -18.55 -14.33
CA TYR A 750 1.88 -18.39 -15.78
C TYR A 750 1.78 -16.91 -16.18
N ASN A 751 0.92 -16.14 -15.53
CA ASN A 751 0.74 -14.72 -15.79
C ASN A 751 2.00 -13.91 -15.42
N VAL A 752 2.66 -14.23 -14.31
CA VAL A 752 3.95 -13.64 -13.93
C VAL A 752 5.00 -13.96 -15.00
N LYS A 753 5.15 -15.22 -15.40
CA LYS A 753 6.07 -15.69 -16.45
C LYS A 753 5.87 -14.99 -17.78
N HIS A 754 4.61 -14.74 -18.16
CA HIS A 754 4.24 -14.13 -19.42
C HIS A 754 4.12 -12.60 -19.34
N LEU A 755 4.48 -11.99 -18.21
CA LEU A 755 4.37 -10.54 -17.99
C LEU A 755 2.94 -10.03 -18.22
N ASN A 756 1.94 -10.82 -17.81
CA ASN A 756 0.53 -10.46 -17.87
C ASN A 756 0.16 -9.54 -16.69
N PHE A 757 0.69 -8.32 -16.71
CA PHE A 757 0.61 -7.38 -15.58
C PHE A 757 -0.83 -7.10 -15.14
N LYS A 758 -1.79 -7.02 -16.07
CA LYS A 758 -3.20 -6.75 -15.74
C LYS A 758 -3.85 -7.91 -15.01
N GLU A 759 -3.59 -9.16 -15.42
CA GLU A 759 -4.12 -10.34 -14.72
C GLU A 759 -3.47 -10.52 -13.34
N VAL A 760 -2.16 -10.27 -13.22
CA VAL A 760 -1.46 -10.29 -11.93
C VAL A 760 -2.06 -9.23 -10.99
N ALA A 761 -2.22 -7.99 -11.45
CA ALA A 761 -2.80 -6.90 -10.66
C ALA A 761 -4.23 -7.21 -10.21
N LYS A 762 -5.05 -7.77 -11.12
CA LYS A 762 -6.42 -8.19 -10.82
C LYS A 762 -6.47 -9.31 -9.77
N ARG A 763 -5.60 -10.33 -9.89
CA ARG A 763 -5.54 -11.45 -8.96
C ARG A 763 -5.08 -11.01 -7.57
N MET A 764 -4.16 -10.06 -7.49
CA MET A 764 -3.57 -9.57 -6.24
C MET A 764 -4.32 -8.39 -5.63
N LYS A 765 -5.50 -8.01 -6.14
CA LYS A 765 -6.32 -6.96 -5.54
C LYS A 765 -6.86 -7.43 -4.19
N LEU A 766 -6.57 -6.69 -3.11
CA LEU A 766 -6.97 -7.06 -1.74
C LEU A 766 -8.45 -6.83 -1.46
N ILE A 767 -9.01 -5.74 -1.99
CA ILE A 767 -10.40 -5.31 -1.77
C ILE A 767 -11.10 -5.25 -3.12
N ASP A 768 -12.20 -5.98 -3.26
CA ASP A 768 -13.07 -5.90 -4.42
C ASP A 768 -13.86 -4.57 -4.33
N ASP A 769 -13.76 -3.74 -5.38
CA ASP A 769 -14.01 -2.29 -5.33
C ASP A 769 -15.36 -1.97 -5.96
N ASP A 770 -16.40 -2.55 -5.38
CA ASP A 770 -17.79 -2.29 -5.74
C ASP A 770 -18.36 -1.16 -4.84
N SER A 771 -17.50 -0.31 -4.27
CA SER A 771 -17.93 0.84 -3.46
C SER A 771 -17.92 2.14 -4.26
N ILE A 772 -18.93 2.97 -4.05
CA ILE A 772 -18.99 4.35 -4.53
C ILE A 772 -18.77 5.33 -3.39
N THR A 773 -18.40 6.56 -3.74
CA THR A 773 -18.30 7.66 -2.77
C THR A 773 -19.50 8.58 -2.93
N LEU A 774 -20.36 8.64 -1.91
CA LEU A 774 -21.42 9.64 -1.81
C LEU A 774 -20.86 10.90 -1.14
N PHE A 775 -21.16 12.07 -1.67
CA PHE A 775 -20.94 13.35 -1.02
C PHE A 775 -22.31 13.89 -0.59
N LEU A 776 -22.53 13.98 0.72
CA LEU A 776 -23.77 14.52 1.28
C LEU A 776 -23.55 15.99 1.65
N ASN A 777 -24.33 16.88 1.06
CA ASN A 777 -24.30 18.27 1.42
C ASN A 777 -25.03 18.51 2.75
N TYR A 778 -24.28 18.96 3.76
CA TYR A 778 -24.80 19.39 5.06
C TYR A 778 -23.87 20.46 5.66
N GLU A 779 -24.28 21.09 6.77
CA GLU A 779 -23.39 21.99 7.53
C GLU A 779 -22.68 21.23 8.67
N PHE A 780 -21.35 21.25 8.66
CA PHE A 780 -20.49 20.63 9.68
C PHE A 780 -19.84 21.71 10.55
N TYR A 781 -20.04 21.66 11.86
CA TYR A 781 -19.34 22.53 12.80
C TYR A 781 -18.05 21.86 13.25
N ASP A 782 -16.91 22.48 12.96
CA ASP A 782 -15.61 22.02 13.42
C ASP A 782 -15.27 22.70 14.74
N GLU A 783 -15.22 21.92 15.83
CA GLU A 783 -14.93 22.43 17.16
C GLU A 783 -13.49 22.96 17.31
N ASP A 784 -12.54 22.38 16.57
CA ASP A 784 -11.12 22.75 16.68
C ASP A 784 -10.88 24.14 16.09
N SER A 785 -11.38 24.39 14.88
CA SER A 785 -11.32 25.71 14.24
C SER A 785 -12.40 26.69 14.71
N LYS A 786 -13.45 26.18 15.38
CA LYS A 786 -14.68 26.92 15.74
C LYS A 786 -15.41 27.49 14.53
N GLU A 787 -15.28 26.86 13.37
CA GLU A 787 -15.89 27.31 12.11
C GLU A 787 -16.95 26.31 11.61
N THR A 788 -18.02 26.83 11.01
CA THR A 788 -18.98 26.01 10.28
C THR A 788 -18.54 25.85 8.83
N ILE A 789 -18.20 24.63 8.44
CA ILE A 789 -17.84 24.24 7.07
C ILE A 789 -19.12 23.82 6.35
N LYS A 790 -19.40 24.46 5.21
CA LYS A 790 -20.57 24.16 4.37
C LYS A 790 -20.22 23.16 3.29
N GLY A 791 -20.95 22.04 3.22
CA GLY A 791 -20.76 21.01 2.19
C GLY A 791 -20.86 21.57 0.77
N THR A 792 -21.80 22.49 0.50
CA THR A 792 -21.95 23.18 -0.79
C THR A 792 -20.66 23.88 -1.21
N GLN A 793 -20.02 24.61 -0.29
CA GLN A 793 -18.78 25.33 -0.60
C GLN A 793 -17.65 24.35 -0.93
N VAL A 794 -17.50 23.29 -0.13
CA VAL A 794 -16.48 22.25 -0.35
C VAL A 794 -16.70 21.54 -1.68
N TRP A 795 -17.95 21.26 -2.03
CA TRP A 795 -18.29 20.67 -3.30
C TRP A 795 -18.03 21.62 -4.47
N GLU A 796 -18.44 22.89 -4.39
CA GLU A 796 -18.13 23.90 -5.42
C GLU A 796 -16.63 24.09 -5.61
N ASP A 797 -15.85 24.07 -4.54
CA ASP A 797 -14.38 24.11 -4.61
C ASP A 797 -13.85 22.85 -5.32
N TYR A 798 -14.46 21.68 -5.09
CA TYR A 798 -14.11 20.44 -5.81
C TYR A 798 -14.48 20.51 -7.28
N LYS A 799 -15.65 21.04 -7.63
CA LYS A 799 -16.05 21.26 -9.02
C LYS A 799 -15.11 22.19 -9.74
N LYS A 800 -14.82 23.36 -9.15
CA LYS A 800 -13.87 24.34 -9.69
C LYS A 800 -12.53 23.68 -9.91
N MET A 801 -12.00 23.00 -8.90
CA MET A 801 -10.70 22.33 -8.98
C MET A 801 -10.70 21.23 -10.05
N PHE A 802 -11.74 20.40 -10.13
CA PHE A 802 -11.85 19.31 -11.10
C PHE A 802 -11.90 19.81 -12.54
N TYR A 803 -12.67 20.86 -12.81
CA TYR A 803 -12.81 21.46 -14.14
C TYR A 803 -11.73 22.50 -14.48
N ASP A 804 -10.89 22.90 -13.53
CA ASP A 804 -9.78 23.80 -13.79
C ASP A 804 -8.81 23.17 -14.82
N LYS A 805 -8.66 23.85 -15.96
CA LYS A 805 -7.74 23.49 -17.06
C LYS A 805 -6.53 24.43 -17.13
N ILE A 806 -6.50 25.46 -16.29
CA ILE A 806 -5.49 26.51 -16.26
C ILE A 806 -4.44 26.18 -15.20
N MET A 807 -4.88 25.72 -14.01
CA MET A 807 -4.00 25.38 -12.91
C MET A 807 -3.00 24.28 -13.30
N PRO A 808 -1.69 24.46 -13.01
CA PRO A 808 -0.70 23.41 -13.21
C PRO A 808 -1.10 22.11 -12.50
N PHE A 809 -0.89 20.97 -13.16
CA PHE A 809 -1.30 19.66 -12.63
C PHE A 809 -0.82 19.40 -11.20
N GLU A 810 0.42 19.80 -10.86
CA GLU A 810 0.98 19.54 -9.54
C GLU A 810 0.32 20.39 -8.44
N GLU A 811 0.00 21.64 -8.75
CA GLU A 811 -0.73 22.55 -7.85
C GLU A 811 -2.15 22.03 -7.63
N LYS A 812 -2.79 21.61 -8.72
CA LYS A 812 -4.10 20.96 -8.68
C LYS A 812 -4.11 19.69 -7.84
N GLN A 813 -3.07 18.86 -7.89
CA GLN A 813 -2.99 17.65 -7.07
C GLN A 813 -2.81 17.94 -5.57
N VAL A 814 -2.04 18.98 -5.20
CA VAL A 814 -1.90 19.40 -3.80
C VAL A 814 -3.21 19.96 -3.27
N GLU A 815 -3.84 20.86 -4.02
CA GLU A 815 -5.13 21.43 -3.66
C GLU A 815 -6.22 20.37 -3.62
N LEU A 816 -6.24 19.41 -4.56
CA LEU A 816 -7.11 18.24 -4.48
C LEU A 816 -6.83 17.39 -3.24
N SER A 817 -5.58 17.24 -2.79
CA SER A 817 -5.27 16.52 -1.56
C SER A 817 -5.72 17.25 -0.30
N ARG A 818 -5.61 18.59 -0.27
CA ARG A 818 -6.13 19.43 0.83
C ARG A 818 -7.65 19.39 0.86
N LEU A 819 -8.25 19.51 -0.32
CA LEU A 819 -9.68 19.44 -0.50
C LEU A 819 -10.21 18.05 -0.19
N ALA A 820 -9.50 16.97 -0.52
CA ALA A 820 -9.87 15.61 -0.14
C ALA A 820 -10.01 15.46 1.39
N SER A 821 -9.16 16.13 2.18
CA SER A 821 -9.29 16.17 3.64
C SER A 821 -10.58 16.85 4.09
N LYS A 822 -10.99 17.95 3.44
CA LYS A 822 -12.27 18.63 3.70
C LYS A 822 -13.46 17.81 3.18
N MET A 823 -13.35 17.23 1.99
CA MET A 823 -14.36 16.35 1.40
C MET A 823 -14.62 15.14 2.28
N ASN A 824 -13.59 14.58 2.93
CA ASN A 824 -13.73 13.45 3.85
C ASN A 824 -14.67 13.72 5.04
N LEU A 825 -15.00 14.98 5.33
CA LEU A 825 -16.05 15.33 6.29
C LEU A 825 -17.45 15.01 5.73
N PHE A 826 -17.64 15.17 4.42
CA PHE A 826 -18.93 15.07 3.71
C PHE A 826 -19.07 13.79 2.88
N THR A 827 -18.00 12.99 2.75
CA THR A 827 -18.02 11.80 1.90
C THR A 827 -18.20 10.50 2.68
N PHE A 828 -19.05 9.62 2.15
CA PHE A 828 -19.42 8.32 2.72
C PHE A 828 -19.27 7.23 1.67
N SER A 829 -18.55 6.16 2.00
CA SER A 829 -18.37 5.02 1.09
C SER A 829 -19.49 4.01 1.27
N ILE A 830 -20.21 3.68 0.19
CA ILE A 830 -21.27 2.67 0.21
C ILE A 830 -21.00 1.56 -0.80
N ARG A 831 -21.33 0.31 -0.47
CA ARG A 831 -21.24 -0.82 -1.40
C ARG A 831 -22.46 -0.85 -2.32
N THR A 832 -22.24 -1.01 -3.61
CA THR A 832 -23.33 -1.25 -4.58
C THR A 832 -23.53 -2.75 -4.77
N HIS A 833 -24.79 -3.18 -4.84
CA HIS A 833 -25.11 -4.61 -4.99
C HIS A 833 -25.10 -5.06 -6.45
N ALA A 834 -25.07 -4.12 -7.40
CA ALA A 834 -25.01 -4.39 -8.83
C ALA A 834 -24.15 -3.35 -9.57
N LYS A 835 -23.34 -3.81 -10.52
CA LYS A 835 -22.44 -2.97 -11.35
C LYS A 835 -23.16 -1.88 -12.17
N ASN A 836 -24.48 -1.96 -12.32
CA ASN A 836 -25.30 -1.05 -13.11
C ASN A 836 -26.44 -0.43 -12.27
N GLN A 837 -26.33 -0.41 -10.94
CA GLN A 837 -27.32 0.26 -10.10
C GLN A 837 -27.24 1.78 -10.34
N GLU A 838 -28.34 2.39 -10.79
CA GLU A 838 -28.42 3.86 -10.86
C GLU A 838 -28.42 4.42 -9.44
N ILE A 839 -27.59 5.43 -9.22
CA ILE A 839 -27.42 6.07 -7.91
C ILE A 839 -28.14 7.42 -7.97
N PRO A 840 -29.20 7.63 -7.17
CA PRO A 840 -29.86 8.92 -7.08
C PRO A 840 -28.84 9.94 -6.58
N CYS A 841 -28.53 10.91 -7.43
CA CYS A 841 -27.62 12.01 -7.13
C CYS A 841 -28.05 13.25 -7.90
N THR A 842 -27.80 14.43 -7.32
CA THR A 842 -28.04 15.71 -8.00
C THR A 842 -27.04 15.90 -9.14
N GLU A 843 -25.79 15.53 -8.90
CA GLU A 843 -24.73 15.54 -9.90
C GLU A 843 -23.64 14.52 -9.53
N SER A 844 -22.81 14.14 -10.49
CA SER A 844 -21.65 13.27 -10.25
C SER A 844 -20.42 13.79 -10.98
N ILE A 845 -19.27 13.71 -10.32
CA ILE A 845 -17.97 14.12 -10.87
C ILE A 845 -16.96 13.03 -10.57
N GLY A 846 -16.45 12.40 -11.63
CA GLY A 846 -15.57 11.24 -11.51
C GLY A 846 -16.32 10.08 -10.86
N SER A 847 -15.81 9.60 -9.72
CA SER A 847 -16.42 8.51 -8.92
C SER A 847 -17.13 9.01 -7.67
N VAL A 848 -17.37 10.32 -7.55
CA VAL A 848 -18.06 10.94 -6.41
C VAL A 848 -19.45 11.42 -6.83
N TYR A 849 -20.46 10.99 -6.10
CA TYR A 849 -21.88 11.27 -6.34
C TYR A 849 -22.38 12.27 -5.31
N TYR A 850 -22.79 13.45 -5.76
CA TYR A 850 -23.23 14.54 -4.89
C TYR A 850 -24.74 14.55 -4.69
N ILE A 851 -25.15 14.75 -3.45
CA ILE A 851 -26.54 14.83 -3.02
C ILE A 851 -26.75 16.20 -2.36
N GLU A 852 -27.50 17.07 -3.03
CA GLU A 852 -27.74 18.45 -2.59
C GLU A 852 -28.53 18.53 -1.28
N ASN A 853 -29.54 17.67 -1.10
CA ASN A 853 -30.33 17.58 0.12
C ASN A 853 -29.73 16.57 1.11
N GLY A 854 -28.39 16.50 1.19
CA GLY A 854 -27.68 15.52 2.01
C GLY A 854 -28.07 15.56 3.49
N GLU A 855 -28.42 16.75 4.01
CA GLU A 855 -28.93 17.00 5.36
C GLU A 855 -30.13 16.11 5.72
N GLU A 856 -30.98 15.75 4.76
CA GLU A 856 -32.13 14.86 5.01
C GLU A 856 -31.68 13.47 5.44
N PHE A 857 -30.50 13.02 5.02
CA PHE A 857 -29.94 11.72 5.38
C PHE A 857 -29.03 11.78 6.61
N MET A 858 -29.01 12.91 7.33
CA MET A 858 -28.21 13.10 8.54
C MET A 858 -29.09 13.13 9.79
N ILE A 859 -28.60 12.53 10.88
CA ILE A 859 -29.23 12.57 12.20
C ILE A 859 -28.26 13.22 13.19
N VAL A 860 -28.74 14.17 13.98
CA VAL A 860 -27.94 14.75 15.07
C VAL A 860 -27.81 13.72 16.19
N ASP A 861 -26.58 13.35 16.49
CA ASP A 861 -26.26 12.50 17.63
C ASP A 861 -26.16 13.37 18.89
N GLU A 862 -27.09 13.18 19.81
CA GLU A 862 -27.21 13.97 21.05
C GLU A 862 -26.00 13.83 21.99
N VAL A 863 -25.24 12.75 21.91
CA VAL A 863 -24.06 12.52 22.75
C VAL A 863 -22.89 13.34 22.25
N THR A 864 -22.67 13.32 20.93
CA THR A 864 -21.51 13.97 20.30
C THR A 864 -21.80 15.40 19.85
N GLY A 865 -23.07 15.76 19.66
CA GLY A 865 -23.51 16.97 18.96
C GLY A 865 -23.29 16.92 17.44
N TYR A 866 -22.70 15.84 16.91
CA TYR A 866 -22.32 15.74 15.50
C TYR A 866 -23.45 15.13 14.68
N LYS A 867 -23.50 15.48 13.39
CA LYS A 867 -24.38 14.84 12.42
C LYS A 867 -23.78 13.49 12.00
N LYS A 868 -24.60 12.45 12.05
CA LYS A 868 -24.29 11.08 11.65
C LYS A 868 -25.10 10.68 10.42
N PHE A 869 -24.48 9.98 9.48
CA PHE A 869 -25.16 9.49 8.28
C PHE A 869 -26.14 8.36 8.61
N ASP A 870 -27.39 8.51 8.16
CA ASP A 870 -28.42 7.50 8.21
C ASP A 870 -28.55 6.77 6.87
N PHE A 871 -27.77 5.70 6.73
CA PHE A 871 -27.75 4.89 5.52
C PHE A 871 -29.10 4.24 5.21
N GLU A 872 -29.91 3.85 6.20
CA GLU A 872 -31.21 3.21 5.93
C GLU A 872 -32.21 4.21 5.36
N LYS A 873 -32.20 5.46 5.84
CA LYS A 873 -33.01 6.53 5.25
C LYS A 873 -32.64 6.78 3.79
N TYR A 874 -31.33 6.82 3.48
CA TYR A 874 -30.85 6.92 2.11
C TYR A 874 -31.24 5.71 1.26
N ARG A 875 -31.09 4.50 1.80
CA ARG A 875 -31.44 3.26 1.10
C ARG A 875 -32.92 3.16 0.77
N ASN A 876 -33.79 3.62 1.67
CA ASN A 876 -35.23 3.66 1.45
C ASN A 876 -35.59 4.64 0.33
N ASP A 877 -34.95 5.81 0.29
CA ASP A 877 -35.10 6.77 -0.81
C ASP A 877 -34.64 6.17 -2.15
N MET A 878 -33.54 5.40 -2.15
CA MET A 878 -33.02 4.73 -3.34
C MET A 878 -33.95 3.64 -3.92
N ASN A 879 -34.85 3.10 -3.10
CA ASN A 879 -35.80 2.04 -3.50
C ASN A 879 -37.19 2.59 -3.86
N ASN A 880 -37.46 3.86 -3.58
CA ASN A 880 -38.70 4.56 -3.90
C ASN A 880 -38.56 5.33 -5.22
#